data_AF-A0AAP2Z9N6-F1
#
_entry.id   AF-A0AAP2Z9N6-F1
#
_cell.length_a   1.000
_cell.length_b   1.000
_cell.length_c   1.000
_cell.angle_alpha   90.00
_cell.angle_beta   90.00
_cell.angle_gamma   90.00
#
_symmetry.space_group_name_H-M   'P 1'
#
loop_
_entity.id
_entity.type
_entity.pdbx_description
1 polymer ?
#
loop_
_entity_poly.entity_id
_entity_poly.type
_entity_poly.pdbx_seq_one_letter_code
_entity_poly.pdbx_strand_id
1 'polypeptide(L)'
;MALTPTQVVLFVTLVAALAFAWLFASEARERCRAHLERRFLYGVPWGTLVTVAFVFAFYLFAQGGLRNWSEPLIYPFVTWSYFYPTGVLTAGIAHGSVAHLLSNMSATLVLAPIAEYAWGHFSPRDEAGGEKDEETVRSSDEGTPTGTVDDAMAGSETGRPPIRTDGAGDDADEAGAEGGETGADGSERARTAGILHRPWVRALVIFPGALLGMALLTSTFSMGPGLGFSGAVFAIAGFALVTYPLATVVGVAGGAAVSTVLTALNTPIVRAGIETGPPSPPGWAGIGFQAHMLGFLVGVLLAIGLLAVRTDRQQPRPSAGRLFGATVLFGLAQSLWLLAFPGGEDTFVLYRGAGVVLVFLLAIGITLAATGSTRPLPRVFSSASRVPSRRQVSAFWLIFLGIVLVGTVVGAFFSSEPLAPVAGVAGFVVFLFAVPALVALFPDRFRPGSGPVTRRQTVTVCLLVFTVLVAAPSLPLSLGVVDDGTVPAGEVKAGDYAVSYAENATSGQTPAVDFGDDELFSSQQSGVIVVSEDRELWTVAVREEVLAHEGNETVHVGGFGWRETITVDRHGWNVVGNDTAYVVDLELDGETTRSFASEPSTANVRLDGHELTVVPGEEISMQVTRDGETVGEVAIPPVGERVSVGPLEVRTEAVDGDVRVLVDDGDTQVQVAERERFSS
;
A
#
# COMPACT_ATOMS: atom_id res chain seq x y z
N MET A 1 -25.84 -5.60 20.89
CA MET A 1 -26.37 -6.53 19.87
C MET A 1 -26.38 -7.94 20.47
N ALA A 2 -27.46 -8.71 20.36
CA ALA A 2 -27.55 -10.06 20.94
C ALA A 2 -26.78 -11.06 20.05
N LEU A 3 -25.98 -11.94 20.66
CA LEU A 3 -25.23 -12.98 19.93
C LEU A 3 -26.19 -14.00 19.32
N THR A 4 -25.98 -14.35 18.05
CA THR A 4 -26.75 -15.39 17.36
C THR A 4 -26.34 -16.80 17.85
N PRO A 5 -27.23 -17.81 17.78
CA PRO A 5 -26.86 -19.19 18.10
C PRO A 5 -25.64 -19.69 17.32
N THR A 6 -25.52 -19.31 16.04
CA THR A 6 -24.36 -19.65 15.20
C THR A 6 -23.08 -19.01 15.71
N GLN A 7 -23.12 -17.74 16.12
CA GLN A 7 -21.96 -17.08 16.75
C GLN A 7 -21.52 -17.78 18.03
N VAL A 8 -22.47 -18.18 18.89
CA VAL A 8 -22.17 -18.90 20.12
C VAL A 8 -21.50 -20.24 19.82
N VAL A 9 -22.05 -21.03 18.88
CA VAL A 9 -21.48 -22.32 18.48
C VAL A 9 -20.08 -22.15 17.86
N LEU A 10 -19.89 -21.17 16.96
CA LEU A 10 -18.59 -20.88 16.36
C LEU A 10 -17.56 -20.48 17.42
N PHE A 11 -17.93 -19.57 18.33
CA PHE A 11 -17.06 -19.12 19.40
C PHE A 11 -16.66 -20.28 20.33
N VAL A 12 -17.64 -21.08 20.79
CA VAL A 12 -17.37 -22.25 21.65
C VAL A 12 -16.49 -23.28 20.94
N THR A 13 -16.74 -23.55 19.66
CA THR A 13 -15.93 -24.48 18.86
C THR A 13 -14.51 -23.97 18.67
N LEU A 14 -14.33 -22.67 18.42
CA LEU A 14 -13.02 -22.05 18.32
C LEU A 14 -12.27 -22.13 19.65
N VAL A 15 -12.92 -21.80 20.77
CA VAL A 15 -12.33 -21.92 22.11
C VAL A 15 -11.95 -23.37 22.41
N ALA A 16 -12.80 -24.34 22.07
CA ALA A 16 -12.51 -25.76 22.25
C ALA A 16 -11.33 -26.22 21.38
N ALA A 17 -11.25 -25.79 20.12
CA ALA A 17 -10.13 -26.08 19.23
C ALA A 17 -8.82 -25.46 19.72
N LEU A 18 -8.86 -24.22 20.19
CA LEU A 18 -7.70 -23.54 20.79
C LEU A 18 -7.28 -24.21 22.11
N ALA A 19 -8.23 -24.60 22.97
CA ALA A 19 -7.97 -25.33 24.20
C ALA A 19 -7.38 -26.72 23.92
N PHE A 20 -7.89 -27.43 22.92
CA PHE A 20 -7.34 -28.70 22.46
C PHE A 20 -5.90 -28.53 21.95
N ALA A 21 -5.67 -27.58 21.04
CA ALA A 21 -4.32 -27.25 20.61
C ALA A 21 -3.42 -26.84 21.79
N TRP A 22 -3.97 -26.13 22.78
CA TRP A 22 -3.22 -25.70 23.94
C TRP A 22 -2.87 -26.85 24.91
N LEU A 23 -3.77 -27.79 25.14
CA LEU A 23 -3.52 -28.91 26.05
C LEU A 23 -2.61 -29.98 25.43
N PHE A 24 -2.78 -30.26 24.14
CA PHE A 24 -2.09 -31.37 23.47
C PHE A 24 -0.79 -30.99 22.76
N ALA A 25 -0.49 -29.69 22.65
CA ALA A 25 0.76 -29.21 22.05
C ALA A 25 1.75 -28.63 23.09
N SER A 26 1.73 -29.06 24.35
CA SER A 26 2.61 -28.54 25.42
C SER A 26 4.09 -28.68 25.06
N GLU A 27 4.55 -29.88 24.68
CA GLU A 27 5.93 -30.13 24.27
C GLU A 27 6.31 -29.38 22.98
N ALA A 28 5.36 -29.21 22.05
CA ALA A 28 5.58 -28.42 20.84
C ALA A 28 5.67 -26.93 21.16
N ARG A 29 4.90 -26.43 22.15
CA ARG A 29 4.95 -25.06 22.64
C ARG A 29 6.26 -24.76 23.34
N GLU A 30 6.73 -25.64 24.21
CA GLU A 30 8.01 -25.44 24.89
C GLU A 30 9.16 -25.41 23.89
N ARG A 31 9.18 -26.33 22.91
CA ARG A 31 10.15 -26.30 21.80
C ARG A 31 10.04 -25.02 20.97
N CYS A 32 8.82 -24.60 20.63
CA CYS A 32 8.59 -23.37 19.86
C CYS A 32 9.06 -22.14 20.65
N ARG A 33 8.70 -22.05 21.94
CA ARG A 33 9.11 -20.96 22.83
C ARG A 33 10.63 -20.90 22.96
N ALA A 34 11.29 -22.02 23.23
CA ALA A 34 12.74 -22.08 23.29
C ALA A 34 13.38 -21.68 21.95
N HIS A 35 12.74 -22.00 20.82
CA HIS A 35 13.21 -21.57 19.51
C HIS A 35 13.02 -20.06 19.27
N LEU A 36 11.88 -19.51 19.69
CA LEU A 36 11.56 -18.08 19.58
C LEU A 36 12.43 -17.23 20.50
N GLU A 37 12.67 -17.67 21.74
CA GLU A 37 13.51 -16.96 22.72
C GLU A 37 14.97 -16.80 22.26
N ARG A 38 15.44 -17.62 21.30
CA ARG A 38 16.75 -17.44 20.66
C ARG A 38 16.86 -16.14 19.85
N ARG A 39 15.74 -15.66 19.30
CA ARG A 39 15.72 -14.47 18.43
C ARG A 39 14.90 -13.32 19.00
N PHE A 40 13.91 -13.61 19.84
CA PHE A 40 12.99 -12.64 20.40
C PHE A 40 13.17 -12.46 21.90
N LEU A 41 12.98 -11.22 22.34
CA LEU A 41 12.94 -10.89 23.75
C LEU A 41 11.70 -11.51 24.37
N TYR A 42 11.92 -12.46 25.29
CA TYR A 42 10.87 -13.27 25.92
C TYR A 42 10.04 -14.10 24.93
N GLY A 43 10.57 -14.38 23.73
CA GLY A 43 9.85 -15.11 22.69
C GLY A 43 8.76 -14.27 21.98
N VAL A 44 8.70 -12.97 22.22
CA VAL A 44 7.65 -12.06 21.70
C VAL A 44 8.18 -11.17 20.56
N PRO A 45 7.45 -11.07 19.43
CA PRO A 45 7.77 -10.15 18.32
C PRO A 45 7.35 -8.71 18.67
N TRP A 46 8.04 -8.10 19.64
CA TRP A 46 7.70 -6.78 20.18
C TRP A 46 7.66 -5.68 19.12
N GLY A 47 8.55 -5.72 18.13
CA GLY A 47 8.60 -4.73 17.07
C GLY A 47 7.35 -4.77 16.18
N THR A 48 6.87 -5.97 15.85
CA THR A 48 5.58 -6.16 15.19
C THR A 48 4.44 -5.57 16.03
N LEU A 49 4.36 -5.91 17.32
CA LEU A 49 3.28 -5.45 18.20
C LEU A 49 3.26 -3.93 18.39
N VAL A 50 4.42 -3.31 18.56
CA VAL A 50 4.56 -1.84 18.67
C VAL A 50 4.12 -1.16 17.37
N THR A 51 4.49 -1.72 16.22
CA THR A 51 4.10 -1.16 14.92
C THR A 51 2.59 -1.21 14.72
N VAL A 52 1.98 -2.36 15.00
CA VAL A 52 0.51 -2.53 14.91
C VAL A 52 -0.20 -1.58 15.86
N ALA A 53 0.25 -1.49 17.12
CA ALA A 53 -0.32 -0.58 18.11
C ALA A 53 -0.22 0.89 17.68
N PHE A 54 0.90 1.29 17.09
CA PHE A 54 1.09 2.65 16.58
C PHE A 54 0.14 2.99 15.43
N VAL A 55 -0.01 2.08 14.45
CA VAL A 55 -0.92 2.29 13.31
C VAL A 55 -2.38 2.34 13.79
N PHE A 56 -2.78 1.45 14.71
CA PHE A 56 -4.10 1.53 15.35
C PHE A 56 -4.31 2.85 16.09
N ALA A 57 -3.32 3.31 16.85
CA ALA A 57 -3.41 4.59 17.55
C ALA A 57 -3.61 5.75 16.56
N PHE A 58 -2.88 5.75 15.44
CA PHE A 58 -3.09 6.76 14.40
C PHE A 58 -4.54 6.76 13.88
N TYR A 59 -5.09 5.60 13.55
CA TYR A 59 -6.48 5.47 13.12
C TYR A 59 -7.49 5.98 14.17
N LEU A 60 -7.30 5.57 15.42
CA LEU A 60 -8.21 5.90 16.52
C LEU A 60 -8.20 7.40 16.87
N PHE A 61 -7.02 8.00 16.91
CA PHE A 61 -6.84 9.37 17.40
C PHE A 61 -6.74 10.41 16.26
N ALA A 62 -5.90 10.19 15.24
CA ALA A 62 -5.71 11.16 14.17
C ALA A 62 -6.84 11.14 13.15
N GLN A 63 -7.38 9.95 12.82
CA GLN A 63 -8.48 9.81 11.86
C GLN A 63 -9.88 9.84 12.51
N GLY A 64 -9.96 10.08 13.83
CA GLY A 64 -11.22 10.17 14.55
C GLY A 64 -11.94 8.84 14.81
N GLY A 65 -11.26 7.70 14.63
CA GLY A 65 -11.85 6.36 14.76
C GLY A 65 -12.43 6.02 16.15
N LEU A 66 -12.06 6.75 17.21
CA LEU A 66 -12.71 6.60 18.53
C LEU A 66 -14.18 7.01 18.54
N ARG A 67 -14.55 8.01 17.74
CA ARG A 67 -15.92 8.50 17.62
C ARG A 67 -16.60 7.92 16.38
N ASN A 68 -15.87 7.86 15.26
CA ASN A 68 -16.38 7.48 13.95
C ASN A 68 -15.63 6.23 13.45
N TRP A 69 -15.88 5.09 14.09
CA TRP A 69 -15.14 3.85 13.81
C TRP A 69 -15.21 3.43 12.33
N SER A 70 -16.35 3.58 11.67
CA SER A 70 -16.55 3.14 10.27
C SER A 70 -16.24 4.22 9.23
N GLU A 71 -16.14 5.48 9.63
CA GLU A 71 -16.05 6.67 8.76
C GLU A 71 -14.84 7.53 9.14
N PRO A 72 -13.61 7.00 8.98
CA PRO A 72 -12.41 7.74 9.35
C PRO A 72 -12.25 9.01 8.48
N LEU A 73 -11.55 10.03 8.99
CA LEU A 73 -11.07 11.12 8.15
C LEU A 73 -9.97 10.64 7.20
N ILE A 74 -10.09 10.99 5.91
CA ILE A 74 -9.23 10.47 4.83
C ILE A 74 -8.44 11.60 4.16
N TYR A 75 -9.11 12.61 3.61
CA TYR A 75 -8.49 13.69 2.81
C TYR A 75 -7.22 14.31 3.40
N PRO A 76 -7.14 14.65 4.71
CA PRO A 76 -5.91 15.26 5.25
C PRO A 76 -4.70 14.31 5.29
N PHE A 77 -4.89 13.00 5.10
CA PHE A 77 -3.84 11.99 5.25
C PHE A 77 -3.53 11.24 3.95
N VAL A 78 -3.98 11.74 2.79
CA VAL A 78 -3.68 11.15 1.48
C VAL A 78 -2.47 11.84 0.86
N THR A 79 -1.67 11.11 0.07
CA THR A 79 -0.55 11.66 -0.72
C THR A 79 -1.02 12.37 -1.99
N TRP A 80 -1.64 13.54 -1.86
CA TRP A 80 -2.06 14.35 -3.02
C TRP A 80 -0.89 14.89 -3.84
N SER A 81 0.14 15.40 -3.15
CA SER A 81 1.30 16.04 -3.77
C SER A 81 2.52 16.00 -2.85
N TYR A 82 3.72 16.11 -3.42
CA TYR A 82 4.96 16.38 -2.69
C TYR A 82 4.98 17.76 -2.04
N PHE A 83 4.16 18.71 -2.53
CA PHE A 83 3.98 20.02 -1.91
C PHE A 83 3.03 19.98 -0.69
N TYR A 84 2.46 18.82 -0.39
CA TYR A 84 1.70 18.55 0.83
C TYR A 84 2.41 17.53 1.77
N PRO A 85 3.41 17.95 2.57
CA PRO A 85 4.23 17.05 3.39
C PRO A 85 3.43 16.21 4.40
N THR A 86 2.34 16.75 4.94
CA THR A 86 1.50 16.04 5.91
C THR A 86 0.94 14.74 5.31
N GLY A 87 0.44 14.81 4.08
CA GLY A 87 -0.01 13.63 3.33
C GLY A 87 1.12 12.63 3.13
N VAL A 88 2.27 13.08 2.62
CA VAL A 88 3.47 12.23 2.40
C VAL A 88 3.92 11.51 3.66
N LEU A 89 3.89 12.18 4.82
CA LEU A 89 4.36 11.60 6.08
C LEU A 89 3.38 10.62 6.71
N THR A 90 2.08 10.75 6.42
CA THR A 90 1.03 10.03 7.17
C THR A 90 0.26 9.02 6.34
N ALA A 91 0.25 9.12 5.01
CA ALA A 91 -0.60 8.25 4.20
C ALA A 91 -0.23 6.78 4.31
N GLY A 92 1.06 6.47 4.47
CA GLY A 92 1.51 5.10 4.74
C GLY A 92 0.99 4.49 6.05
N ILE A 93 0.44 5.27 6.99
CA ILE A 93 -0.11 4.77 8.27
C ILE A 93 -1.61 5.08 8.45
N ALA A 94 -2.19 5.91 7.59
CA ALA A 94 -3.63 6.18 7.55
C ALA A 94 -4.40 5.07 6.83
N HIS A 95 -5.69 4.91 7.15
CA HIS A 95 -6.58 3.90 6.54
C HIS A 95 -7.96 4.46 6.17
N GLY A 96 -8.45 4.15 4.97
CA GLY A 96 -9.72 4.65 4.46
C GLY A 96 -10.96 3.92 4.99
N SER A 97 -10.80 2.77 5.63
CA SER A 97 -11.89 2.03 6.24
C SER A 97 -11.38 1.04 7.28
N VAL A 98 -12.30 0.53 8.12
CA VAL A 98 -12.00 -0.53 9.10
C VAL A 98 -11.52 -1.79 8.39
N ALA A 99 -12.17 -2.18 7.29
CA ALA A 99 -11.77 -3.36 6.53
C ALA A 99 -10.33 -3.22 5.98
N HIS A 100 -9.98 -2.03 5.50
CA HIS A 100 -8.62 -1.73 5.04
C HIS A 100 -7.60 -1.82 6.19
N LEU A 101 -7.88 -1.22 7.36
CA LEU A 101 -7.04 -1.31 8.55
C LEU A 101 -6.84 -2.76 9.02
N LEU A 102 -7.94 -3.50 9.21
CA LEU A 102 -7.89 -4.87 9.70
C LEU A 102 -7.17 -5.80 8.73
N SER A 103 -7.35 -5.61 7.42
CA SER A 103 -6.62 -6.38 6.41
C SER A 103 -5.11 -6.18 6.53
N ASN A 104 -4.65 -4.91 6.55
CA ASN A 104 -3.22 -4.59 6.66
C ASN A 104 -2.63 -5.07 7.99
N MET A 105 -3.33 -4.86 9.11
CA MET A 105 -2.84 -5.25 10.43
C MET A 105 -2.84 -6.77 10.63
N SER A 106 -3.83 -7.49 10.09
CA SER A 106 -3.84 -8.95 10.11
C SER A 106 -2.68 -9.53 9.30
N ALA A 107 -2.43 -9.01 8.09
CA ALA A 107 -1.29 -9.42 7.29
C ALA A 107 0.04 -9.09 7.98
N THR A 108 0.14 -7.92 8.62
CA THR A 108 1.32 -7.52 9.41
C THR A 108 1.56 -8.48 10.57
N LEU A 109 0.53 -8.81 11.37
CA LEU A 109 0.63 -9.74 12.49
C LEU A 109 1.05 -11.16 12.07
N VAL A 110 0.75 -11.55 10.83
CA VAL A 110 1.13 -12.86 10.28
C VAL A 110 2.54 -12.86 9.71
N LEU A 111 2.91 -11.82 8.94
CA LEU A 111 4.14 -11.81 8.15
C LEU A 111 5.30 -11.10 8.85
N ALA A 112 5.03 -10.04 9.61
CA ALA A 112 6.08 -9.26 10.27
C ALA A 112 6.87 -10.07 11.31
N PRO A 113 6.27 -10.99 12.10
CA PRO A 113 7.05 -11.84 12.99
C PRO A 113 8.06 -12.72 12.24
N ILE A 114 7.79 -13.12 11.00
CA ILE A 114 8.75 -13.89 10.18
C ILE A 114 9.95 -13.01 9.82
N ALA A 115 9.70 -11.77 9.38
CA ALA A 115 10.73 -10.79 9.09
C ALA A 115 11.51 -10.37 10.35
N GLU A 116 10.83 -10.20 11.48
CA GLU A 116 11.42 -9.86 12.77
C GLU A 116 12.29 -11.00 13.29
N TYR A 117 11.86 -12.25 13.11
CA TYR A 117 12.63 -13.44 13.48
C TYR A 117 13.90 -13.55 12.64
N ALA A 118 13.77 -13.28 11.33
CA ALA A 118 14.92 -13.13 10.46
C ALA A 118 15.84 -12.00 10.94
N TRP A 119 15.32 -10.85 11.37
CA TRP A 119 16.13 -9.73 11.87
C TRP A 119 16.85 -10.03 13.21
N GLY A 120 16.15 -10.63 14.17
CA GLY A 120 16.64 -10.98 15.50
C GLY A 120 16.84 -9.77 16.44
N HIS A 121 16.40 -9.89 17.69
CA HIS A 121 16.61 -8.88 18.73
C HIS A 121 18.04 -8.92 19.26
N PHE A 122 18.65 -10.09 19.35
CA PHE A 122 20.00 -10.25 19.87
C PHE A 122 21.06 -9.96 18.79
N SER A 123 22.23 -9.47 19.22
CA SER A 123 23.36 -9.27 18.32
C SER A 123 24.03 -10.62 18.03
N PRO A 124 24.65 -10.83 16.85
CA PRO A 124 25.38 -12.07 16.55
C PRO A 124 26.47 -12.43 17.57
N ARG A 125 26.99 -11.45 18.33
CA ARG A 125 27.97 -11.68 19.42
C ARG A 125 27.33 -12.26 20.68
N ASP A 126 26.08 -11.92 20.95
CA ASP A 126 25.33 -12.41 22.11
C ASP A 126 24.83 -13.84 21.83
N GLU A 127 24.48 -14.13 20.57
CA GLU A 127 24.09 -15.48 20.11
C GLU A 127 25.25 -16.50 20.29
N ALA A 128 26.49 -16.11 19.98
CA ALA A 128 27.68 -16.96 20.13
C ALA A 128 28.14 -17.17 21.59
N GLY A 129 27.71 -16.31 22.53
CA GLY A 129 28.02 -16.43 23.95
C GLY A 129 27.16 -17.49 24.64
N GLY A 130 25.85 -17.50 24.37
CA GLY A 130 24.91 -18.45 25.00
C GLY A 130 25.12 -19.90 24.58
N GLU A 131 25.66 -20.15 23.38
CA GLU A 131 25.90 -21.51 22.87
C GLU A 131 27.11 -22.18 23.54
N LYS A 132 28.13 -21.39 23.95
CA LYS A 132 29.25 -21.91 24.73
C LYS A 132 28.82 -22.34 26.13
N ASP A 133 27.87 -21.64 26.73
CA ASP A 133 27.33 -22.00 28.04
C ASP A 133 26.49 -23.29 27.97
N GLU A 134 25.71 -23.51 26.89
CA GLU A 134 24.96 -24.77 26.68
C GLU A 134 25.88 -25.98 26.37
N GLU A 135 26.96 -25.79 25.61
CA GLU A 135 27.91 -26.88 25.29
C GLU A 135 28.79 -27.26 26.50
N THR A 136 29.09 -26.30 27.37
CA THR A 136 29.83 -26.53 28.62
C THR A 136 28.96 -27.29 29.64
N VAL A 137 27.65 -27.03 29.68
CA VAL A 137 26.71 -27.78 30.55
C VAL A 137 26.47 -29.20 30.03
N ARG A 138 26.40 -29.42 28.71
CA ARG A 138 26.26 -30.77 28.13
C ARG A 138 27.49 -31.66 28.32
N SER A 139 28.70 -31.10 28.28
CA SER A 139 29.92 -31.90 28.49
C SER A 139 30.16 -32.32 29.96
N SER A 140 29.39 -31.74 30.90
CA SER A 140 29.50 -32.04 32.33
C SER A 140 28.67 -33.25 32.78
N ASP A 141 27.77 -33.78 31.92
CA ASP A 141 26.77 -34.80 32.29
C ASP A 141 27.03 -36.19 31.68
N GLU A 142 28.09 -36.36 30.87
CA GLU A 142 28.50 -37.66 30.32
C GLU A 142 29.77 -38.19 31.01
N GLY A 143 29.58 -38.78 32.19
CA GLY A 143 30.66 -39.43 32.94
C GLY A 143 30.24 -40.75 33.57
N THR A 144 30.16 -41.84 32.80
CA THR A 144 30.27 -43.22 33.34
C THR A 144 30.75 -44.19 32.24
N PRO A 145 31.93 -44.82 32.37
CA PRO A 145 32.36 -45.87 31.44
C PRO A 145 32.07 -47.25 32.02
N THR A 146 31.32 -48.08 31.29
CA THR A 146 31.29 -49.54 31.50
C THR A 146 31.87 -50.22 30.27
N GLY A 147 33.01 -50.88 30.44
CA GLY A 147 33.67 -51.66 29.41
C GLY A 147 33.04 -53.03 29.20
N THR A 148 33.29 -53.59 28.02
CA THR A 148 33.36 -55.04 27.80
C THR A 148 34.21 -55.30 26.56
N VAL A 149 35.19 -56.19 26.78
CA VAL A 149 36.06 -56.85 25.81
C VAL A 149 35.23 -57.91 25.07
N ASP A 150 35.47 -58.12 23.77
CA ASP A 150 35.66 -59.48 23.22
C ASP A 150 36.13 -59.49 21.76
N ASP A 151 36.99 -60.47 21.52
CA ASP A 151 37.77 -60.83 20.34
C ASP A 151 36.97 -61.21 19.09
N ALA A 152 37.57 -61.00 17.90
CA ALA A 152 37.75 -62.08 16.91
C ALA A 152 38.66 -61.69 15.74
N MET A 153 39.65 -62.55 15.53
CA MET A 153 40.67 -62.62 14.49
C MET A 153 40.13 -62.91 13.07
N ALA A 154 40.81 -62.41 12.03
CA ALA A 154 41.69 -63.20 11.12
C ALA A 154 41.72 -62.73 9.64
N GLY A 155 42.94 -62.50 9.14
CA GLY A 155 43.42 -62.71 7.75
C GLY A 155 43.22 -61.58 6.73
N SER A 156 44.15 -61.19 5.87
CA SER A 156 45.54 -61.58 5.61
C SER A 156 46.18 -60.55 4.64
N GLU A 157 47.41 -60.13 4.96
CA GLU A 157 48.57 -59.76 4.11
C GLU A 157 48.35 -59.25 2.66
N THR A 158 48.96 -58.14 2.23
CA THR A 158 50.37 -58.08 1.77
C THR A 158 50.77 -56.65 1.35
N GLY A 159 52.04 -56.26 1.57
CA GLY A 159 52.70 -55.14 0.84
C GLY A 159 53.55 -54.16 1.68
N ARG A 160 54.86 -54.45 1.80
CA ARG A 160 55.91 -53.70 2.53
C ARG A 160 56.58 -52.57 1.67
N PRO A 161 57.56 -51.76 2.16
CA PRO A 161 57.68 -50.30 1.96
C PRO A 161 58.98 -49.88 1.22
N PRO A 162 59.41 -48.60 1.30
CA PRO A 162 60.68 -48.31 1.99
C PRO A 162 60.66 -47.00 2.84
N ILE A 163 61.19 -46.99 4.07
CA ILE A 163 62.56 -46.64 4.56
C ILE A 163 62.90 -45.12 4.58
N ARG A 164 62.75 -44.53 5.79
CA ARG A 164 63.73 -43.90 6.72
C ARG A 164 64.76 -42.86 6.24
N THR A 165 64.86 -41.75 7.00
CA THR A 165 66.04 -41.20 7.74
C THR A 165 65.55 -39.93 8.47
N ASP A 166 65.42 -39.90 9.81
CA ASP A 166 66.43 -39.81 10.91
C ASP A 166 67.05 -38.40 11.09
N GLY A 167 66.98 -37.89 12.34
CA GLY A 167 67.70 -36.72 12.89
C GLY A 167 66.79 -35.77 13.68
N ALA A 168 66.56 -35.87 14.99
CA ALA A 168 67.43 -35.86 16.20
C ALA A 168 67.89 -34.45 16.65
N GLY A 169 67.67 -34.14 17.94
CA GLY A 169 68.17 -32.96 18.70
C GLY A 169 67.04 -32.24 19.45
N ASP A 170 66.65 -32.65 20.66
CA ASP A 170 67.19 -32.22 21.98
C ASP A 170 67.15 -30.70 22.21
N ASP A 171 66.28 -30.23 23.11
CA ASP A 171 66.69 -29.69 24.42
C ASP A 171 65.47 -29.23 25.26
N ALA A 172 65.60 -29.44 26.56
CA ALA A 172 64.60 -29.33 27.60
C ALA A 172 64.63 -27.97 28.35
N ASP A 173 63.62 -27.81 29.20
CA ASP A 173 63.54 -26.98 30.42
C ASP A 173 63.49 -25.43 30.29
N GLU A 174 62.37 -24.83 30.70
CA GLU A 174 62.22 -24.33 32.08
C GLU A 174 60.83 -23.72 32.33
N ALA A 175 60.31 -24.01 33.53
CA ALA A 175 59.08 -23.49 34.07
C ALA A 175 59.27 -22.05 34.61
N GLY A 176 58.34 -21.16 34.31
CA GLY A 176 58.17 -19.86 34.96
C GLY A 176 56.70 -19.61 35.22
N ALA A 177 56.28 -19.78 36.46
CA ALA A 177 54.95 -19.47 36.93
C ALA A 177 54.78 -17.96 37.12
N GLU A 178 53.83 -17.34 36.42
CA GLU A 178 53.21 -16.09 36.86
C GLU A 178 51.69 -16.23 36.71
N GLY A 179 51.00 -16.22 37.86
CA GLY A 179 49.56 -16.04 37.93
C GLY A 179 49.21 -14.56 38.02
N GLY A 180 48.02 -14.21 37.55
CA GLY A 180 47.37 -12.94 37.89
C GLY A 180 46.75 -12.22 36.70
N GLU A 181 45.44 -12.01 36.80
CA GLU A 181 44.69 -10.91 36.17
C GLU A 181 44.33 -11.04 34.67
N THR A 182 43.32 -11.86 34.38
CA THR A 182 42.48 -11.72 33.17
C THR A 182 40.99 -11.57 33.55
N GLY A 183 40.69 -10.70 34.52
CA GLY A 183 39.32 -10.39 34.95
C GLY A 183 38.78 -9.02 34.53
N ALA A 184 39.64 -8.10 34.05
CA ALA A 184 39.26 -6.69 33.87
C ALA A 184 38.94 -6.29 32.41
N ASP A 185 39.54 -6.93 31.40
CA ASP A 185 39.39 -6.54 29.99
C ASP A 185 38.03 -6.96 29.36
N GLY A 186 37.34 -7.94 29.97
CA GLY A 186 35.98 -8.32 29.57
C GLY A 186 34.90 -7.32 30.01
N SER A 187 35.12 -6.65 31.14
CA SER A 187 34.18 -5.69 31.74
C SER A 187 34.19 -4.32 31.04
N GLU A 188 35.35 -3.86 30.55
CA GLU A 188 35.44 -2.58 29.83
C GLU A 188 34.98 -2.67 28.37
N ARG A 189 35.22 -3.79 27.68
CA ARG A 189 34.71 -4.02 26.31
C ARG A 189 33.20 -4.26 26.25
N ALA A 190 32.60 -4.81 27.31
CA ALA A 190 31.14 -4.94 27.42
C ALA A 190 30.42 -3.58 27.55
N ARG A 191 31.09 -2.55 28.09
CA ARG A 191 30.54 -1.18 28.24
C ARG A 191 30.50 -0.37 26.95
N THR A 192 31.19 -0.83 25.89
CA THR A 192 31.23 -0.18 24.57
C THR A 192 30.36 -0.85 23.50
N ALA A 193 29.45 -1.74 23.90
CA ALA A 193 28.37 -2.14 23.00
C ALA A 193 27.45 -0.93 22.75
N GLY A 194 27.57 -0.31 21.58
CA GLY A 194 26.76 0.84 21.19
C GLY A 194 25.26 0.58 21.36
N ILE A 195 24.49 1.64 21.64
CA ILE A 195 23.05 1.56 21.99
C ILE A 195 22.22 0.73 20.99
N LEU A 196 22.62 0.71 19.71
CA LEU A 196 21.99 -0.01 18.61
C LEU A 196 22.11 -1.54 18.69
N HIS A 197 23.03 -2.06 19.51
CA HIS A 197 23.16 -3.51 19.75
C HIS A 197 22.28 -4.01 20.89
N ARG A 198 21.66 -3.11 21.68
CA ARG A 198 20.80 -3.52 22.79
C ARG A 198 19.53 -4.20 22.25
N PRO A 199 19.16 -5.38 22.77
CA PRO A 199 18.02 -6.13 22.25
C PRO A 199 16.70 -5.36 22.24
N TRP A 200 16.43 -4.58 23.29
CA TRP A 200 15.19 -3.81 23.38
C TRP A 200 15.17 -2.62 22.41
N VAL A 201 16.33 -2.01 22.08
CA VAL A 201 16.42 -0.95 21.06
C VAL A 201 16.16 -1.55 19.69
N ARG A 202 16.75 -2.73 19.41
CA ARG A 202 16.52 -3.45 18.15
C ARG A 202 15.05 -3.82 17.97
N ALA A 203 14.40 -4.29 19.03
CA ALA A 203 13.02 -4.72 19.05
C ALA A 203 12.01 -3.55 19.02
N LEU A 204 12.16 -2.56 19.90
CA LEU A 204 11.15 -1.52 20.14
C LEU A 204 11.35 -0.24 19.33
N VAL A 205 12.54 -0.04 18.74
CA VAL A 205 12.87 1.19 18.01
C VAL A 205 13.28 0.91 16.58
N ILE A 206 14.31 0.08 16.37
CA ILE A 206 14.88 -0.12 15.04
C ILE A 206 13.90 -0.87 14.12
N PHE A 207 13.32 -1.97 14.59
CA PHE A 207 12.41 -2.75 13.77
C PHE A 207 11.10 -1.98 13.45
N PRO A 208 10.38 -1.40 14.43
CA PRO A 208 9.24 -0.52 14.14
C PRO A 208 9.61 0.65 13.24
N GLY A 209 10.72 1.33 13.53
CA GLY A 209 11.21 2.45 12.72
C GLY A 209 11.50 2.05 11.27
N ALA A 210 12.01 0.83 11.04
CA ALA A 210 12.20 0.31 9.68
C ALA A 210 10.86 0.08 8.97
N LEU A 211 9.85 -0.47 9.64
CA LEU A 211 8.52 -0.68 9.06
C LEU A 211 7.81 0.65 8.74
N LEU A 212 7.88 1.62 9.64
CA LEU A 212 7.35 2.97 9.42
C LEU A 212 8.13 3.70 8.32
N GLY A 213 9.45 3.52 8.25
CA GLY A 213 10.28 4.01 7.15
C GLY A 213 9.91 3.39 5.80
N MET A 214 9.54 2.11 5.78
CA MET A 214 9.01 1.45 4.59
C MET A 214 7.65 2.00 4.19
N ALA A 215 6.76 2.25 5.15
CA ALA A 215 5.47 2.87 4.90
C ALA A 215 5.64 4.28 4.29
N LEU A 216 6.54 5.08 4.86
CA LEU A 216 6.90 6.39 4.32
C LEU A 216 7.48 6.27 2.91
N LEU A 217 8.45 5.37 2.68
CA LEU A 217 9.06 5.17 1.37
C LEU A 217 8.00 4.82 0.31
N THR A 218 7.13 3.85 0.58
CA THR A 218 6.10 3.44 -0.39
C THR A 218 5.02 4.50 -0.58
N SER A 219 4.76 5.31 0.45
CA SER A 219 3.84 6.44 0.38
C SER A 219 4.41 7.58 -0.45
N THR A 220 5.70 7.90 -0.30
CA THR A 220 6.38 8.90 -1.13
C THR A 220 6.35 8.48 -2.60
N PHE A 221 6.61 7.21 -2.90
CA PHE A 221 6.65 6.75 -4.28
C PHE A 221 5.36 6.07 -4.74
N SER A 222 4.21 6.42 -4.16
CA SER A 222 2.91 5.92 -4.63
C SER A 222 2.53 6.59 -5.94
N MET A 223 2.02 5.82 -6.89
CA MET A 223 1.44 6.39 -8.11
C MET A 223 0.07 7.01 -7.80
N GLY A 224 0.01 8.35 -7.81
CA GLY A 224 -1.19 9.13 -7.51
C GLY A 224 -1.57 9.17 -6.02
N PRO A 225 -2.76 9.72 -5.71
CA PRO A 225 -3.29 9.80 -4.35
C PRO A 225 -3.33 8.43 -3.68
N GLY A 226 -2.46 8.23 -2.70
CA GLY A 226 -2.27 6.95 -2.01
C GLY A 226 -2.60 7.04 -0.53
N LEU A 227 -3.00 5.91 0.05
CA LEU A 227 -3.25 5.77 1.48
C LEU A 227 -3.21 4.28 1.88
N GLY A 228 -2.61 3.96 3.03
CA GLY A 228 -2.56 2.61 3.60
C GLY A 228 -1.16 2.06 3.87
N PHE A 229 -1.09 1.17 4.88
CA PHE A 229 0.14 0.46 5.27
C PHE A 229 0.53 -0.69 4.35
N SER A 230 -0.25 -0.96 3.30
CA SER A 230 -0.07 -2.13 2.42
C SER A 230 1.29 -2.19 1.74
N GLY A 231 1.89 -1.05 1.34
CA GLY A 231 3.26 -1.02 0.81
C GLY A 231 4.30 -1.59 1.78
N ALA A 232 4.19 -1.26 3.07
CA ALA A 232 5.04 -1.84 4.12
C ALA A 232 4.73 -3.33 4.35
N VAL A 233 3.46 -3.76 4.28
CA VAL A 233 3.09 -5.18 4.32
C VAL A 233 3.76 -5.98 3.22
N PHE A 234 3.77 -5.46 1.98
CA PHE A 234 4.45 -6.13 0.88
C PHE A 234 5.98 -6.11 1.05
N ALA A 235 6.57 -5.06 1.63
CA ALA A 235 7.99 -5.06 2.01
C ALA A 235 8.32 -6.13 3.04
N ILE A 236 7.50 -6.25 4.08
CA ILE A 236 7.60 -7.34 5.05
C ILE A 236 7.52 -8.69 4.34
N ALA A 237 6.55 -8.86 3.44
CA ALA A 237 6.33 -10.09 2.71
C ALA A 237 7.51 -10.46 1.81
N GLY A 238 8.05 -9.52 1.03
CA GLY A 238 9.22 -9.73 0.19
C GLY A 238 10.46 -10.10 0.99
N PHE A 239 10.65 -9.47 2.14
CA PHE A 239 11.75 -9.79 3.05
C PHE A 239 11.60 -11.18 3.68
N ALA A 240 10.41 -11.48 4.20
CA ALA A 240 10.06 -12.77 4.79
C ALA A 240 10.16 -13.90 3.75
N LEU A 241 9.75 -13.65 2.51
CA LEU A 241 9.77 -14.63 1.43
C LEU A 241 11.20 -15.07 1.09
N VAL A 242 12.15 -14.15 1.05
CA VAL A 242 13.56 -14.46 0.77
C VAL A 242 14.23 -15.17 1.95
N THR A 243 13.89 -14.80 3.18
CA THR A 243 14.52 -15.35 4.39
C THR A 243 13.90 -16.69 4.83
N TYR A 244 12.58 -16.80 4.77
CA TYR A 244 11.78 -17.96 5.14
C TYR A 244 10.63 -18.22 4.14
N PRO A 245 10.92 -18.76 2.95
CA PRO A 245 9.94 -18.89 1.88
C PRO A 245 8.69 -19.71 2.25
N LEU A 246 8.89 -20.86 2.91
CA LEU A 246 7.79 -21.75 3.29
C LEU A 246 6.93 -21.13 4.40
N ALA A 247 7.55 -20.52 5.42
CA ALA A 247 6.83 -19.87 6.49
C ALA A 247 5.97 -18.71 5.95
N THR A 248 6.47 -18.00 4.94
CA THR A 248 5.73 -16.91 4.28
C THR A 248 4.48 -17.42 3.56
N VAL A 249 4.60 -18.51 2.78
CA VAL A 249 3.44 -19.11 2.09
C VAL A 249 2.43 -19.68 3.09
N VAL A 250 2.90 -20.36 4.13
CA VAL A 250 2.04 -20.86 5.22
C VAL A 250 1.38 -19.69 5.95
N GLY A 251 2.11 -18.59 6.17
CA GLY A 251 1.60 -17.35 6.73
C GLY A 251 0.44 -16.81 5.91
N VAL A 252 0.62 -16.63 4.60
CA VAL A 252 -0.46 -16.16 3.71
C VAL A 252 -1.69 -17.09 3.78
N ALA A 253 -1.50 -18.40 3.72
CA ALA A 253 -2.61 -19.36 3.85
C ALA A 253 -3.30 -19.27 5.23
N GLY A 254 -2.51 -19.13 6.31
CA GLY A 254 -3.01 -18.95 7.66
C GLY A 254 -3.77 -17.64 7.84
N GLY A 255 -3.29 -16.54 7.25
CA GLY A 255 -3.96 -15.25 7.26
C GLY A 255 -5.32 -15.29 6.55
N ALA A 256 -5.40 -15.98 5.41
CA ALA A 256 -6.67 -16.23 4.72
C ALA A 256 -7.64 -17.03 5.61
N ALA A 257 -7.16 -18.09 6.27
CA ALA A 257 -7.98 -18.88 7.18
C ALA A 257 -8.49 -18.07 8.38
N VAL A 258 -7.63 -17.24 8.99
CA VAL A 258 -8.02 -16.34 10.09
C VAL A 258 -9.09 -15.34 9.61
N SER A 259 -8.89 -14.74 8.43
CA SER A 259 -9.87 -13.83 7.83
C SER A 259 -11.22 -14.51 7.62
N THR A 260 -11.25 -15.74 7.11
CA THR A 260 -12.49 -16.53 6.98
C THR A 260 -13.17 -16.75 8.33
N VAL A 261 -12.42 -17.11 9.37
CA VAL A 261 -12.98 -17.33 10.72
C VAL A 261 -13.53 -16.03 11.31
N LEU A 262 -12.80 -14.91 11.19
CA LEU A 262 -13.25 -13.61 11.70
C LEU A 262 -14.50 -13.12 10.96
N THR A 263 -14.54 -13.26 9.63
CA THR A 263 -15.73 -12.94 8.83
C THR A 263 -16.91 -13.82 9.24
N ALA A 264 -16.71 -15.12 9.45
CA ALA A 264 -17.78 -16.02 9.90
C ALA A 264 -18.29 -15.69 11.31
N LEU A 265 -17.45 -15.16 12.20
CA LEU A 265 -17.87 -14.69 13.53
C LEU A 265 -18.70 -13.40 13.45
N ASN A 266 -18.33 -12.48 12.55
CA ASN A 266 -19.05 -11.21 12.39
C ASN A 266 -20.37 -11.39 11.62
N THR A 267 -20.33 -12.10 10.50
CA THR A 267 -21.46 -12.33 9.60
C THR A 267 -21.66 -13.85 9.39
N PRO A 268 -22.21 -14.56 10.38
CA PRO A 268 -22.33 -16.02 10.36
C PRO A 268 -23.34 -16.53 9.32
N ILE A 269 -24.32 -15.70 8.96
CA ILE A 269 -25.37 -16.00 7.98
C ILE A 269 -25.46 -14.81 7.04
N VAL A 270 -25.14 -15.02 5.77
CA VAL A 270 -25.27 -14.00 4.72
C VAL A 270 -26.57 -14.28 3.96
N ARG A 271 -27.43 -13.27 3.87
CA ARG A 271 -28.62 -13.27 3.01
C ARG A 271 -28.41 -12.18 1.98
N ALA A 272 -28.55 -12.50 0.70
CA ALA A 272 -28.40 -11.55 -0.39
C ALA A 272 -29.66 -11.60 -1.27
N GLY A 273 -30.22 -10.43 -1.59
CA GLY A 273 -31.27 -10.24 -2.59
C GLY A 273 -30.69 -9.79 -3.94
N ILE A 274 -31.55 -9.62 -4.93
CA ILE A 274 -31.19 -8.92 -6.17
C ILE A 274 -31.56 -7.46 -5.94
N GLU A 275 -30.54 -6.61 -5.85
CA GLU A 275 -30.68 -5.15 -5.72
C GLU A 275 -29.79 -4.51 -6.79
N THR A 276 -30.31 -3.48 -7.45
CA THR A 276 -29.50 -2.61 -8.31
C THR A 276 -28.73 -1.67 -7.40
N GLY A 277 -27.40 -1.76 -7.36
CA GLY A 277 -26.54 -0.80 -6.68
C GLY A 277 -26.00 0.27 -7.63
N PRO A 278 -25.33 1.31 -7.11
CA PRO A 278 -24.76 2.36 -7.94
C PRO A 278 -23.63 1.82 -8.83
N PRO A 279 -23.40 2.43 -10.00
CA PRO A 279 -22.22 2.12 -10.82
C PRO A 279 -20.93 2.25 -10.00
N SER A 280 -20.13 1.19 -10.02
CA SER A 280 -18.87 1.13 -9.28
C SER A 280 -17.75 0.61 -10.17
N PRO A 281 -16.52 1.16 -10.04
CA PRO A 281 -15.36 0.61 -10.69
C PRO A 281 -15.18 -0.87 -10.36
N PRO A 282 -14.57 -1.66 -11.25
CA PRO A 282 -14.21 -3.04 -10.93
C PRO A 282 -13.40 -3.09 -9.64
N GLY A 283 -13.68 -4.03 -8.74
CA GLY A 283 -13.04 -4.07 -7.41
C GLY A 283 -11.51 -4.23 -7.40
N TRP A 284 -10.89 -4.49 -8.55
CA TRP A 284 -9.44 -4.51 -8.72
C TRP A 284 -8.84 -3.18 -9.18
N ALA A 285 -9.64 -2.23 -9.66
CA ALA A 285 -9.17 -0.95 -10.21
C ALA A 285 -8.57 -0.03 -9.13
N GLY A 286 -9.11 -0.05 -7.91
CA GLY A 286 -8.60 0.74 -6.78
C GLY A 286 -7.42 0.12 -6.01
N ILE A 287 -6.86 -0.99 -6.48
CA ILE A 287 -5.75 -1.66 -5.78
C ILE A 287 -4.42 -1.04 -6.22
N GLY A 288 -3.67 -0.47 -5.27
CA GLY A 288 -2.35 0.14 -5.47
C GLY A 288 -1.23 -0.85 -5.81
N PHE A 289 -1.35 -1.58 -6.93
CA PHE A 289 -0.39 -2.58 -7.38
C PHE A 289 1.05 -2.04 -7.42
N GLN A 290 1.24 -0.79 -7.88
CA GLN A 290 2.57 -0.19 -7.98
C GLN A 290 3.24 -0.08 -6.61
N ALA A 291 2.53 0.39 -5.59
CA ALA A 291 3.05 0.50 -4.23
C ALA A 291 3.32 -0.89 -3.61
N HIS A 292 2.47 -1.87 -3.90
CA HIS A 292 2.67 -3.27 -3.47
C HIS A 292 3.93 -3.88 -4.09
N MET A 293 4.11 -3.72 -5.40
CA MET A 293 5.27 -4.18 -6.13
C MET A 293 6.55 -3.50 -5.63
N LEU A 294 6.53 -2.18 -5.45
CA LEU A 294 7.66 -1.42 -4.91
C LEU A 294 8.05 -1.92 -3.52
N GLY A 295 7.08 -2.00 -2.60
CA GLY A 295 7.28 -2.52 -1.25
C GLY A 295 7.93 -3.91 -1.29
N PHE A 296 7.32 -4.83 -2.03
CA PHE A 296 7.81 -6.20 -2.20
C PHE A 296 9.27 -6.27 -2.67
N LEU A 297 9.61 -5.53 -3.73
CA LEU A 297 10.96 -5.52 -4.29
C LEU A 297 11.99 -4.93 -3.32
N VAL A 298 11.65 -3.84 -2.61
CA VAL A 298 12.54 -3.28 -1.59
C VAL A 298 12.77 -4.29 -0.46
N GLY A 299 11.71 -4.95 0.01
CA GLY A 299 11.80 -6.03 1.00
C GLY A 299 12.72 -7.16 0.56
N VAL A 300 12.59 -7.62 -0.69
CA VAL A 300 13.46 -8.63 -1.31
C VAL A 300 14.92 -8.17 -1.32
N LEU A 301 15.19 -6.94 -1.76
CA LEU A 301 16.55 -6.39 -1.84
C LEU A 301 17.19 -6.25 -0.45
N LEU A 302 16.42 -5.80 0.55
CA LEU A 302 16.87 -5.73 1.94
C LEU A 302 17.22 -7.12 2.50
N ALA A 303 16.41 -8.15 2.22
CA ALA A 303 16.70 -9.51 2.61
C ALA A 303 17.94 -10.09 1.91
N ILE A 304 18.11 -9.83 0.61
CA ILE A 304 19.32 -10.22 -0.12
C ILE A 304 20.56 -9.55 0.47
N GLY A 305 20.45 -8.26 0.82
CA GLY A 305 21.51 -7.51 1.51
C GLY A 305 21.85 -8.11 2.87
N LEU A 306 20.84 -8.45 3.68
CA LEU A 306 21.02 -9.13 4.96
C LEU A 306 21.76 -10.46 4.80
N LEU A 307 21.34 -11.31 3.85
CA LEU A 307 21.98 -12.59 3.53
C LEU A 307 23.39 -12.44 2.91
N ALA A 308 23.75 -11.25 2.44
CA ALA A 308 25.09 -10.95 1.95
C ALA A 308 26.04 -10.54 3.08
N VAL A 309 25.54 -9.83 4.10
CA VAL A 309 26.32 -9.37 5.25
C VAL A 309 26.46 -10.47 6.31
N ARG A 310 25.43 -11.31 6.49
CA ARG A 310 25.50 -12.44 7.42
C ARG A 310 26.40 -13.55 6.88
N THR A 311 27.53 -13.74 7.55
CA THR A 311 28.53 -14.79 7.25
C THR A 311 28.29 -16.06 8.08
N ASP A 312 27.28 -16.04 8.94
CA ASP A 312 27.03 -17.08 9.91
C ASP A 312 26.50 -18.37 9.26
N ARG A 313 27.02 -19.52 9.71
CA ARG A 313 26.64 -20.85 9.22
C ARG A 313 25.25 -21.28 9.69
N GLN A 314 24.69 -20.63 10.71
CA GLN A 314 23.44 -21.03 11.36
C GLN A 314 22.16 -20.73 10.56
N GLN A 315 22.17 -19.78 9.62
CA GLN A 315 21.05 -19.56 8.68
C GLN A 315 21.49 -19.93 7.24
N PRO A 316 21.34 -21.21 6.83
CA PRO A 316 21.65 -21.60 5.47
C PRO A 316 20.77 -20.82 4.48
N ARG A 317 21.35 -20.46 3.33
CA ARG A 317 20.61 -19.79 2.24
C ARG A 317 19.38 -20.62 1.85
N PRO A 318 18.27 -19.96 1.45
CA PRO A 318 17.07 -20.67 1.06
C PRO A 318 17.34 -21.59 -0.13
N SER A 319 16.65 -22.72 -0.19
CA SER A 319 16.76 -23.59 -1.36
C SER A 319 16.09 -22.92 -2.57
N ALA A 320 16.76 -22.95 -3.72
CA ALA A 320 16.31 -22.28 -4.94
C ALA A 320 14.88 -22.70 -5.34
N GLY A 321 14.57 -24.00 -5.25
CA GLY A 321 13.24 -24.52 -5.57
C GLY A 321 12.15 -24.04 -4.61
N ARG A 322 12.43 -23.94 -3.30
CA ARG A 322 11.46 -23.42 -2.32
C ARG A 322 11.23 -21.94 -2.53
N LEU A 323 12.28 -21.16 -2.76
CA LEU A 323 12.17 -19.73 -3.02
C LEU A 323 11.40 -19.47 -4.32
N PHE A 324 11.76 -20.12 -5.42
CA PHE A 324 11.06 -19.99 -6.70
C PHE A 324 9.56 -20.33 -6.55
N GLY A 325 9.25 -21.50 -5.99
CA GLY A 325 7.86 -21.94 -5.79
C GLY A 325 7.09 -21.01 -4.86
N ALA A 326 7.70 -20.56 -3.77
CA ALA A 326 7.09 -19.61 -2.85
C ALA A 326 6.82 -18.26 -3.52
N THR A 327 7.74 -17.73 -4.33
CA THR A 327 7.54 -16.47 -5.07
C THR A 327 6.40 -16.57 -6.07
N VAL A 328 6.29 -17.69 -6.80
CA VAL A 328 5.17 -17.91 -7.72
C VAL A 328 3.85 -17.99 -6.95
N LEU A 329 3.77 -18.82 -5.90
CA LEU A 329 2.55 -18.99 -5.10
C LEU A 329 2.13 -17.69 -4.44
N PHE A 330 3.06 -16.97 -3.81
CA PHE A 330 2.83 -15.68 -3.20
C PHE A 330 2.36 -14.66 -4.24
N GLY A 331 3.10 -14.50 -5.34
CA GLY A 331 2.81 -13.50 -6.35
C GLY A 331 1.46 -13.69 -7.03
N LEU A 332 1.05 -14.95 -7.26
CA LEU A 332 -0.28 -15.26 -7.79
C LEU A 332 -1.39 -15.04 -6.76
N ALA A 333 -1.16 -15.46 -5.51
CA ALA A 333 -2.16 -15.37 -4.43
C ALA A 333 -2.34 -13.94 -3.87
N GLN A 334 -1.32 -13.09 -3.97
CA GLN A 334 -1.31 -11.72 -3.43
C GLN A 334 -1.28 -10.67 -4.55
N SER A 335 -1.80 -11.01 -5.73
CA SER A 335 -2.06 -10.06 -6.82
C SER A 335 -0.84 -9.28 -7.34
N LEU A 336 0.39 -9.83 -7.25
CA LEU A 336 1.58 -9.25 -7.91
C LEU A 336 1.53 -9.35 -9.45
N TRP A 337 0.41 -9.78 -10.01
CA TRP A 337 0.10 -9.79 -11.44
C TRP A 337 -0.85 -8.66 -11.86
N LEU A 338 -1.30 -7.80 -10.94
CA LEU A 338 -2.39 -6.85 -11.18
C LEU A 338 -1.95 -5.59 -11.95
N LEU A 339 -1.57 -5.77 -13.22
CA LEU A 339 -1.27 -4.67 -14.14
C LEU A 339 -2.57 -4.05 -14.66
N ALA A 340 -3.08 -3.06 -13.95
CA ALA A 340 -4.32 -2.35 -14.26
C ALA A 340 -4.05 -0.88 -14.59
N PHE A 341 -4.72 -0.36 -15.62
CA PHE A 341 -4.64 1.05 -16.03
C PHE A 341 -6.03 1.55 -16.45
N PRO A 342 -6.32 2.87 -16.29
CA PRO A 342 -7.47 3.48 -16.92
C PRO A 342 -7.33 3.41 -18.45
N GLY A 343 -8.44 3.21 -19.15
CA GLY A 343 -8.54 3.09 -20.61
C GLY A 343 -9.48 4.11 -21.26
N GLY A 344 -9.89 5.14 -20.51
CA GLY A 344 -10.88 6.16 -20.86
C GLY A 344 -11.64 6.60 -19.59
N GLU A 345 -12.64 7.46 -19.73
CA GLU A 345 -13.46 7.98 -18.60
C GLU A 345 -14.10 6.84 -17.79
N ASP A 346 -14.73 5.87 -18.46
CA ASP A 346 -15.44 4.76 -17.79
C ASP A 346 -14.85 3.37 -18.06
N THR A 347 -13.63 3.30 -18.57
CA THR A 347 -13.03 2.01 -18.98
C THR A 347 -11.79 1.70 -18.16
N PHE A 348 -11.72 0.48 -17.61
CA PHE A 348 -10.54 -0.04 -16.92
C PHE A 348 -9.98 -1.24 -17.68
N VAL A 349 -8.67 -1.25 -17.91
CA VAL A 349 -7.98 -2.31 -18.65
C VAL A 349 -7.05 -3.09 -17.72
N LEU A 350 -7.22 -4.42 -17.69
CA LEU A 350 -6.41 -5.34 -16.89
C LEU A 350 -5.56 -6.26 -17.77
N TYR A 351 -4.24 -6.06 -17.77
CA TYR A 351 -3.27 -6.85 -18.54
C TYR A 351 -2.87 -8.15 -17.81
N ARG A 352 -3.85 -8.99 -17.50
CA ARG A 352 -3.68 -10.20 -16.67
C ARG A 352 -2.58 -11.15 -17.18
N GLY A 353 -2.53 -11.39 -18.49
CA GLY A 353 -1.51 -12.28 -19.09
C GLY A 353 -0.09 -11.76 -18.89
N ALA A 354 0.15 -10.48 -19.13
CA ALA A 354 1.45 -9.84 -18.91
C ALA A 354 1.85 -9.85 -17.43
N GLY A 355 0.88 -9.63 -16.54
CA GLY A 355 1.09 -9.70 -15.10
C GLY A 355 1.53 -11.09 -14.60
N VAL A 356 0.92 -12.16 -15.11
CA VAL A 356 1.34 -13.53 -14.76
C VAL A 356 2.77 -13.81 -15.26
N VAL A 357 3.11 -13.37 -16.48
CA VAL A 357 4.48 -13.46 -17.00
C VAL A 357 5.47 -12.72 -16.10
N LEU A 358 5.11 -11.50 -15.65
CA LEU A 358 5.92 -10.72 -14.70
C LEU A 358 6.19 -11.50 -13.41
N VAL A 359 5.19 -12.16 -12.82
CA VAL A 359 5.38 -12.99 -11.61
C VAL A 359 6.41 -14.10 -11.84
N PHE A 360 6.37 -14.79 -12.98
CA PHE A 360 7.38 -15.82 -13.30
C PHE A 360 8.78 -15.22 -13.50
N LEU A 361 8.89 -14.08 -14.18
CA LEU A 361 10.17 -13.39 -14.37
C LEU A 361 10.76 -12.92 -13.03
N LEU A 362 9.91 -12.40 -12.13
CA LEU A 362 10.28 -12.03 -10.77
C LEU A 362 10.75 -13.25 -9.97
N ALA A 363 10.03 -14.38 -10.04
CA ALA A 363 10.43 -15.61 -9.36
C ALA A 363 11.81 -16.10 -9.82
N ILE A 364 12.10 -16.04 -11.13
CA ILE A 364 13.42 -16.36 -11.68
C ILE A 364 14.47 -15.37 -11.16
N GLY A 365 14.22 -14.05 -11.31
CA GLY A 365 15.15 -13.00 -10.92
C GLY A 365 15.51 -13.04 -9.44
N ILE A 366 14.51 -13.13 -8.56
CA ILE A 366 14.67 -13.20 -7.10
C ILE A 366 15.44 -14.45 -6.70
N THR A 367 15.10 -15.60 -7.28
CA THR A 367 15.82 -16.86 -6.99
C THR A 367 17.28 -16.76 -7.42
N LEU A 368 17.57 -16.26 -8.62
CA LEU A 368 18.94 -16.07 -9.10
C LEU A 368 19.71 -15.02 -8.27
N ALA A 369 19.06 -13.96 -7.79
CA ALA A 369 19.70 -12.95 -6.96
C ALA A 369 20.00 -13.45 -5.53
N ALA A 370 19.13 -14.28 -4.96
CA ALA A 370 19.28 -14.81 -3.61
C ALA A 370 20.20 -16.04 -3.56
N THR A 371 20.05 -16.98 -4.50
CA THR A 371 20.71 -18.29 -4.48
C THR A 371 21.71 -18.50 -5.62
N GLY A 372 21.84 -17.54 -6.55
CA GLY A 372 22.67 -17.68 -7.73
C GLY A 372 24.16 -17.83 -7.44
N SER A 373 24.85 -18.41 -8.42
CA SER A 373 26.29 -18.67 -8.32
C SER A 373 27.10 -17.36 -8.22
N THR A 374 28.11 -17.37 -7.35
CA THR A 374 29.16 -16.34 -7.30
C THR A 374 30.22 -16.53 -8.40
N ARG A 375 30.03 -17.48 -9.32
CA ARG A 375 30.92 -17.62 -10.48
C ARG A 375 30.84 -16.37 -11.38
N PRO A 376 31.98 -15.94 -11.95
CA PRO A 376 32.00 -14.85 -12.92
C PRO A 376 31.15 -15.18 -14.16
N LEU A 377 30.70 -14.13 -14.85
CA LEU A 377 30.05 -14.27 -16.15
C LEU A 377 30.96 -15.01 -17.15
N PRO A 378 30.41 -15.84 -18.06
CA PRO A 378 31.19 -16.55 -19.08
C PRO A 378 32.05 -15.59 -19.91
N ARG A 379 33.26 -16.03 -20.29
CA ARG A 379 34.27 -15.18 -20.95
C ARG A 379 33.87 -14.54 -22.28
N VAL A 380 32.78 -15.01 -22.91
CA VAL A 380 32.22 -14.45 -24.17
C VAL A 380 31.80 -12.98 -24.00
N PHE A 381 31.47 -12.55 -22.78
CA PHE A 381 31.18 -11.15 -22.44
C PHE A 381 32.38 -10.39 -21.85
N SER A 382 33.51 -11.05 -21.62
CA SER A 382 34.73 -10.46 -21.03
C SER A 382 35.90 -10.34 -22.02
N SER A 383 35.66 -10.62 -23.30
CA SER A 383 36.67 -10.64 -24.38
C SER A 383 36.78 -9.33 -25.17
N ALA A 384 36.22 -8.23 -24.68
CA ALA A 384 36.64 -6.91 -25.13
C ALA A 384 37.93 -6.53 -24.40
N SER A 385 39.01 -6.25 -25.13
CA SER A 385 40.31 -5.84 -24.56
C SER A 385 40.28 -4.48 -23.83
N ARG A 386 39.11 -3.82 -23.80
CA ARG A 386 38.80 -2.60 -23.05
C ARG A 386 37.39 -2.69 -22.45
N VAL A 387 37.14 -3.64 -21.55
CA VAL A 387 35.94 -3.53 -20.70
C VAL A 387 36.22 -2.45 -19.65
N PRO A 388 35.49 -1.33 -19.62
CA PRO A 388 35.67 -0.32 -18.58
C PRO A 388 35.49 -0.98 -17.20
N SER A 389 36.39 -0.66 -16.29
CA SER A 389 36.29 -1.07 -14.90
C SER A 389 34.95 -0.63 -14.32
N ARG A 390 34.46 -1.32 -13.28
CA ARG A 390 33.21 -0.93 -12.60
C ARG A 390 33.21 0.54 -12.19
N ARG A 391 34.36 1.08 -11.78
CA ARG A 391 34.53 2.51 -11.48
C ARG A 391 34.38 3.40 -12.70
N GLN A 392 34.88 2.98 -13.87
CA GLN A 392 34.69 3.72 -15.11
C GLN A 392 33.24 3.68 -15.59
N VAL A 393 32.55 2.55 -15.46
CA VAL A 393 31.11 2.45 -15.77
C VAL A 393 30.27 3.30 -14.81
N SER A 394 30.54 3.22 -13.50
CA SER A 394 29.85 4.03 -12.50
C SER A 394 30.17 5.52 -12.64
N ALA A 395 31.42 5.90 -12.90
CA ALA A 395 31.78 7.28 -13.17
C ALA A 395 31.11 7.80 -14.45
N PHE A 396 31.10 7.01 -15.52
CA PHE A 396 30.40 7.36 -16.76
C PHE A 396 28.91 7.53 -16.52
N TRP A 397 28.27 6.62 -15.78
CA TRP A 397 26.85 6.71 -15.44
C TRP A 397 26.54 7.96 -14.59
N LEU A 398 27.37 8.27 -13.59
CA LEU A 398 27.21 9.47 -12.77
C LEU A 398 27.46 10.75 -13.56
N ILE A 399 28.42 10.75 -14.48
CA ILE A 399 28.66 11.88 -15.39
C ILE A 399 27.45 12.05 -16.32
N PHE A 400 26.93 10.97 -16.89
CA PHE A 400 25.73 10.99 -17.72
C PHE A 400 24.53 11.55 -16.95
N LEU A 401 24.26 11.03 -15.76
CA LEU A 401 23.19 11.56 -14.89
C LEU A 401 23.41 13.02 -14.51
N GLY A 402 24.66 13.43 -14.27
CA GLY A 402 25.01 14.83 -14.02
C GLY A 402 24.77 15.73 -15.24
N ILE A 403 25.07 15.25 -16.46
CA ILE A 403 24.77 15.95 -17.71
C ILE A 403 23.26 16.06 -17.91
N VAL A 404 22.50 15.00 -17.64
CA VAL A 404 21.03 15.03 -17.67
C VAL A 404 20.49 16.06 -16.67
N LEU A 405 20.97 16.06 -15.42
CA LEU A 405 20.58 17.04 -14.41
C LEU A 405 20.82 18.48 -14.87
N VAL A 406 22.06 18.76 -15.33
CA VAL A 406 22.43 20.10 -15.82
C VAL A 406 21.58 20.47 -17.04
N GLY A 407 21.38 19.53 -17.98
CA GLY A 407 20.54 19.74 -19.15
C GLY A 407 19.10 20.08 -18.80
N THR A 408 18.49 19.38 -17.84
CA THR A 408 17.13 19.67 -17.35
C THR A 408 17.05 21.03 -16.69
N VAL A 409 18.00 21.39 -15.82
CA VAL A 409 18.02 22.71 -15.15
C VAL A 409 18.25 23.85 -16.15
N VAL A 410 19.13 23.65 -17.13
CA VAL A 410 19.37 24.64 -18.20
C VAL A 410 18.16 24.76 -19.12
N GLY A 411 17.49 23.65 -19.46
CA GLY A 411 16.24 23.66 -20.22
C GLY A 411 15.17 24.49 -19.53
N ALA A 412 14.93 24.23 -18.24
CA ALA A 412 14.01 25.01 -17.42
C ALA A 412 14.37 26.50 -17.38
N PHE A 413 15.66 26.85 -17.27
CA PHE A 413 16.10 28.25 -17.34
C PHE A 413 15.69 28.93 -18.66
N PHE A 414 15.85 28.25 -19.80
CA PHE A 414 15.48 28.79 -21.10
C PHE A 414 13.97 28.81 -21.35
N SER A 415 13.23 27.90 -20.72
CA SER A 415 11.76 27.87 -20.76
C SER A 415 11.10 28.83 -19.75
N SER A 416 11.88 29.55 -18.94
CA SER A 416 11.37 30.43 -17.87
C SER A 416 10.61 29.69 -16.76
N GLU A 417 10.87 28.40 -16.58
CA GLU A 417 10.32 27.57 -15.51
C GLU A 417 10.98 27.88 -14.14
N PRO A 418 10.28 27.69 -13.02
CA PRO A 418 10.85 27.89 -11.69
C PRO A 418 12.01 26.92 -11.43
N LEU A 419 13.24 27.44 -11.36
CA LEU A 419 14.46 26.63 -11.27
C LEU A 419 14.56 25.77 -10.02
N ALA A 420 14.08 26.27 -8.88
CA ALA A 420 14.20 25.57 -7.59
C ALA A 420 13.44 24.24 -7.55
N PRO A 421 12.12 24.19 -7.89
CA PRO A 421 11.40 22.91 -7.95
C PRO A 421 11.96 21.98 -9.03
N VAL A 422 12.29 22.49 -10.23
CA VAL A 422 12.88 21.66 -11.30
C VAL A 422 14.21 21.03 -10.86
N ALA A 423 15.12 21.81 -10.27
CA ALA A 423 16.40 21.30 -9.80
C ALA A 423 16.22 20.31 -8.63
N GLY A 424 15.25 20.55 -7.74
CA GLY A 424 14.90 19.64 -6.66
C GLY A 424 14.44 18.28 -7.18
N VAL A 425 13.48 18.27 -8.10
CA VAL A 425 12.91 17.07 -8.72
C VAL A 425 13.96 16.32 -9.54
N ALA A 426 14.62 17.01 -10.48
CA ALA A 426 15.63 16.40 -11.32
C ALA A 426 16.81 15.87 -10.49
N GLY A 427 17.21 16.60 -9.44
CA GLY A 427 18.25 16.20 -8.51
C GLY A 427 17.87 14.94 -7.72
N PHE A 428 16.62 14.84 -7.27
CA PHE A 428 16.08 13.67 -6.60
C PHE A 428 16.01 12.44 -7.51
N VAL A 429 15.49 12.60 -8.74
CA VAL A 429 15.47 11.56 -9.78
C VAL A 429 16.89 11.05 -10.02
N VAL A 430 17.82 11.97 -10.28
CA VAL A 430 19.24 11.65 -10.53
C VAL A 430 19.88 10.96 -9.34
N PHE A 431 19.58 11.39 -8.12
CA PHE A 431 20.04 10.71 -6.91
C PHE A 431 19.56 9.25 -6.84
N LEU A 432 18.29 8.98 -7.14
CA LEU A 432 17.73 7.61 -7.16
C LEU A 432 18.43 6.72 -8.20
N PHE A 433 18.62 7.23 -9.42
CA PHE A 433 19.35 6.50 -10.47
C PHE A 433 20.87 6.43 -10.22
N ALA A 434 21.44 7.29 -9.38
CA ALA A 434 22.84 7.29 -9.00
C ALA A 434 23.17 6.25 -7.91
N VAL A 435 22.21 5.86 -7.06
CA VAL A 435 22.42 4.91 -5.95
C VAL A 435 23.17 3.63 -6.35
N PRO A 436 22.83 2.93 -7.44
CA PRO A 436 23.57 1.73 -7.87
C PRO A 436 25.04 2.01 -8.21
N ALA A 437 25.34 3.20 -8.73
CA ALA A 437 26.68 3.61 -9.12
C ALA A 437 27.51 4.13 -7.93
N LEU A 438 26.87 4.77 -6.95
CA LEU A 438 27.53 5.24 -5.72
C LEU A 438 28.07 4.07 -4.89
N VAL A 439 27.37 2.94 -4.85
CA VAL A 439 27.82 1.71 -4.17
C VAL A 439 29.18 1.21 -4.71
N ALA A 440 29.43 1.39 -6.01
CA ALA A 440 30.70 1.00 -6.61
C ALA A 440 31.87 1.92 -6.21
N LEU A 441 31.60 3.13 -5.70
CA LEU A 441 32.60 4.12 -5.33
C LEU A 441 33.07 4.02 -3.86
N PHE A 442 32.36 3.32 -2.96
CA PHE A 442 32.75 3.18 -1.54
C PHE A 442 34.16 2.62 -1.31
N PRO A 443 34.93 3.03 -0.28
CA PRO A 443 36.27 2.51 0.00
C PRO A 443 36.33 0.97 0.11
N ASP A 444 37.44 0.35 -0.34
CA ASP A 444 37.62 -1.12 -0.42
C ASP A 444 37.33 -1.87 0.89
N ARG A 445 37.52 -1.22 2.05
CA ARG A 445 37.22 -1.76 3.39
C ARG A 445 35.74 -2.09 3.63
N PHE A 446 34.83 -1.52 2.85
CA PHE A 446 33.39 -1.80 2.92
C PHE A 446 32.88 -2.62 1.71
N ARG A 447 33.79 -3.08 0.83
CA ARG A 447 33.45 -3.85 -0.37
C ARG A 447 33.56 -5.36 -0.10
N PRO A 448 32.53 -6.17 -0.42
CA PRO A 448 32.71 -7.61 -0.58
C PRO A 448 33.45 -7.89 -1.89
N GLY A 449 34.78 -8.00 -1.82
CA GLY A 449 35.66 -8.62 -2.82
C GLY A 449 35.95 -7.80 -4.10
N SER A 450 37.24 -7.59 -4.40
CA SER A 450 37.78 -6.99 -5.63
C SER A 450 37.74 -7.95 -6.84
N GLY A 451 36.65 -8.71 -7.00
CA GLY A 451 36.50 -9.77 -7.99
C GLY A 451 35.65 -9.40 -9.23
N PRO A 452 35.66 -10.25 -10.27
CA PRO A 452 34.80 -10.09 -11.46
C PRO A 452 33.31 -10.10 -11.11
N VAL A 453 32.48 -9.46 -11.95
CA VAL A 453 31.02 -9.39 -11.73
C VAL A 453 30.43 -10.80 -11.76
N THR A 454 29.81 -11.18 -10.66
CA THR A 454 29.17 -12.49 -10.53
C THR A 454 27.77 -12.44 -11.13
N ARG A 455 27.26 -13.58 -11.59
CA ARG A 455 25.88 -13.68 -12.12
C ARG A 455 24.86 -13.17 -11.10
N ARG A 456 25.07 -13.50 -9.83
CA ARG A 456 24.24 -13.03 -8.70
C ARG A 456 24.24 -11.51 -8.57
N GLN A 457 25.40 -10.87 -8.66
CA GLN A 457 25.53 -9.40 -8.61
C GLN A 457 24.78 -8.75 -9.78
N THR A 458 24.92 -9.28 -11.00
CA THR A 458 24.20 -8.76 -12.17
C THR A 458 22.69 -8.80 -11.97
N VAL A 459 22.12 -9.94 -11.57
CA VAL A 459 20.67 -10.05 -11.38
C VAL A 459 20.17 -9.18 -10.23
N THR A 460 20.95 -9.05 -9.15
CA THR A 460 20.62 -8.13 -8.04
C THR A 460 20.55 -6.68 -8.52
N VAL A 461 21.48 -6.26 -9.38
CA VAL A 461 21.44 -4.92 -10.00
C VAL A 461 20.24 -4.78 -10.93
N CYS A 462 19.90 -5.80 -11.72
CA CYS A 462 18.69 -5.78 -12.55
C CYS A 462 17.41 -5.61 -11.71
N LEU A 463 17.30 -6.31 -10.57
CA LEU A 463 16.18 -6.13 -9.64
C LEU A 463 16.15 -4.73 -9.03
N LEU A 464 17.31 -4.17 -8.66
CA LEU A 464 17.42 -2.80 -8.17
C LEU A 464 16.96 -1.79 -9.22
N VAL A 465 17.42 -1.93 -10.46
CA VAL A 465 16.98 -1.09 -11.58
C VAL A 465 15.47 -1.23 -11.81
N PHE A 466 14.95 -2.46 -11.81
CA PHE A 466 13.51 -2.69 -11.92
C PHE A 466 12.72 -2.03 -10.79
N THR A 467 13.23 -2.06 -9.56
CA THR A 467 12.62 -1.39 -8.40
C THR A 467 12.53 0.12 -8.61
N VAL A 468 13.61 0.74 -9.12
CA VAL A 468 13.63 2.17 -9.46
C VAL A 468 12.64 2.47 -10.59
N LEU A 469 12.54 1.61 -11.61
CA LEU A 469 11.58 1.76 -12.69
C LEU A 469 10.12 1.66 -12.22
N VAL A 470 9.83 0.83 -11.22
CA VAL A 470 8.49 0.75 -10.60
C VAL A 470 8.16 2.02 -9.80
N ALA A 471 9.16 2.64 -9.17
CA ALA A 471 8.99 3.90 -8.45
C ALA A 471 8.88 5.11 -9.38
N ALA A 472 9.60 5.12 -10.50
CA ALA A 472 9.79 6.30 -11.34
C ALA A 472 8.50 7.03 -11.79
N PRO A 473 7.41 6.34 -12.19
CA PRO A 473 6.18 7.03 -12.61
C PRO A 473 5.52 7.87 -11.52
N SER A 474 5.77 7.59 -10.24
CA SER A 474 5.23 8.38 -9.13
C SER A 474 5.80 9.81 -9.06
N LEU A 475 7.00 10.02 -9.64
CA LEU A 475 7.71 11.30 -9.52
C LEU A 475 6.97 12.45 -10.21
N PRO A 476 6.64 12.39 -11.52
CA PRO A 476 5.87 13.46 -12.15
C PRO A 476 4.45 13.57 -11.58
N LEU A 477 3.77 12.44 -11.33
CA LEU A 477 2.38 12.43 -10.85
C LEU A 477 2.21 13.04 -9.46
N SER A 478 3.23 12.98 -8.61
CA SER A 478 3.18 13.57 -7.26
C SER A 478 3.59 15.04 -7.22
N LEU A 479 3.86 15.66 -8.37
CA LEU A 479 4.17 17.09 -8.47
C LEU A 479 2.95 17.92 -8.90
N GLY A 480 1.76 17.37 -8.77
CA GLY A 480 0.52 18.11 -8.99
C GLY A 480 0.40 19.27 -8.00
N VAL A 481 -0.08 20.41 -8.50
CA VAL A 481 -0.49 21.57 -7.70
C VAL A 481 -1.93 21.94 -8.04
N VAL A 482 -2.62 22.58 -7.11
CA VAL A 482 -4.01 23.01 -7.25
C VAL A 482 -4.10 24.52 -7.06
N ASP A 483 -4.69 25.22 -8.03
CA ASP A 483 -4.88 26.68 -7.97
C ASP A 483 -6.29 27.06 -7.51
N ASP A 484 -6.41 28.25 -6.91
CA ASP A 484 -7.67 28.86 -6.44
C ASP A 484 -8.78 28.96 -7.51
N GLY A 485 -8.39 29.05 -8.80
CA GLY A 485 -9.33 29.13 -9.93
C GLY A 485 -10.04 27.82 -10.27
N THR A 486 -9.75 26.73 -9.55
CA THR A 486 -10.24 25.38 -9.84
C THR A 486 -11.51 25.00 -9.07
N VAL A 487 -12.02 25.89 -8.21
CA VAL A 487 -13.22 25.62 -7.44
C VAL A 487 -14.48 25.92 -8.27
N PRO A 488 -15.36 24.91 -8.50
CA PRO A 488 -16.62 25.14 -9.17
C PRO A 488 -17.55 26.07 -8.37
N ALA A 489 -18.46 26.76 -9.06
CA ALA A 489 -19.47 27.63 -8.46
C ALA A 489 -20.39 26.87 -7.49
N GLY A 490 -21.05 27.62 -6.58
CA GLY A 490 -21.97 27.03 -5.60
C GLY A 490 -21.25 26.30 -4.46
N GLU A 491 -20.01 26.69 -4.15
CA GLU A 491 -19.19 26.08 -3.10
C GLU A 491 -19.72 26.34 -1.68
N VAL A 492 -19.53 25.33 -0.82
CA VAL A 492 -19.60 25.45 0.64
C VAL A 492 -18.18 25.33 1.20
N LYS A 493 -17.81 26.24 2.10
CA LYS A 493 -16.48 26.26 2.74
C LYS A 493 -16.51 25.66 4.13
N ALA A 494 -15.63 24.69 4.37
CA ALA A 494 -15.42 24.05 5.66
C ALA A 494 -13.93 24.09 6.02
N GLY A 495 -13.51 25.09 6.78
CA GLY A 495 -12.10 25.34 7.05
C GLY A 495 -11.33 25.74 5.78
N ASP A 496 -10.31 24.98 5.42
CA ASP A 496 -9.50 25.14 4.20
C ASP A 496 -10.01 24.33 3.00
N TYR A 497 -11.20 23.74 3.12
CA TYR A 497 -11.84 22.97 2.06
C TYR A 497 -12.96 23.78 1.40
N ALA A 498 -13.03 23.68 0.08
CA ALA A 498 -14.20 24.06 -0.69
C ALA A 498 -14.84 22.81 -1.31
N VAL A 499 -16.16 22.69 -1.17
CA VAL A 499 -16.95 21.56 -1.68
C VAL A 499 -18.04 22.10 -2.58
N SER A 500 -18.10 21.63 -3.82
CA SER A 500 -19.16 21.96 -4.77
C SER A 500 -19.46 20.78 -5.68
N TYR A 501 -20.68 20.73 -6.22
CA TYR A 501 -21.04 19.81 -7.29
C TYR A 501 -20.79 20.47 -8.64
N ALA A 502 -20.21 19.73 -9.58
CA ALA A 502 -20.12 20.16 -10.96
C ALA A 502 -20.20 18.97 -11.92
N GLU A 503 -20.73 19.24 -13.12
CA GLU A 503 -20.66 18.33 -14.25
C GLU A 503 -19.51 18.72 -15.18
N ASN A 504 -18.87 17.71 -15.77
CA ASN A 504 -17.83 17.88 -16.79
C ASN A 504 -16.68 18.81 -16.37
N ALA A 505 -16.36 18.83 -15.08
CA ALA A 505 -15.33 19.67 -14.52
C ALA A 505 -13.96 19.12 -14.90
N THR A 506 -13.12 19.98 -15.48
CA THR A 506 -11.71 19.63 -15.70
C THR A 506 -11.02 19.48 -14.35
N SER A 507 -10.29 18.38 -14.16
CA SER A 507 -9.42 18.15 -13.01
C SER A 507 -8.58 19.40 -12.69
N GLY A 508 -8.66 19.84 -11.43
CA GLY A 508 -7.97 21.04 -10.95
C GLY A 508 -6.50 20.83 -10.59
N GLN A 509 -6.00 19.58 -10.62
CA GLN A 509 -4.57 19.34 -10.48
C GLN A 509 -3.85 19.64 -11.80
N THR A 510 -2.79 20.43 -11.74
CA THR A 510 -1.89 20.71 -12.87
C THR A 510 -0.45 20.34 -12.50
N PRO A 511 0.40 19.98 -13.48
CA PRO A 511 1.79 19.68 -13.17
C PRO A 511 2.55 20.95 -12.74
N ALA A 512 3.25 20.92 -11.60
CA ALA A 512 4.09 22.04 -11.16
C ALA A 512 5.30 22.33 -12.07
N VAL A 513 5.62 21.41 -12.96
CA VAL A 513 6.66 21.54 -13.98
C VAL A 513 6.07 21.05 -15.30
N ASP A 514 6.00 21.93 -16.29
CA ASP A 514 5.54 21.57 -17.63
C ASP A 514 6.56 20.63 -18.30
N PHE A 515 6.14 19.38 -18.53
CA PHE A 515 6.90 18.37 -19.27
C PHE A 515 6.39 18.19 -20.72
N GLY A 516 5.44 19.03 -21.16
CA GLY A 516 4.83 19.04 -22.49
C GLY A 516 3.68 18.05 -22.67
N ASP A 517 3.06 17.59 -21.58
CA ASP A 517 2.05 16.51 -21.58
C ASP A 517 0.93 16.80 -20.56
N ASP A 518 0.16 17.88 -20.80
CA ASP A 518 -0.95 18.33 -19.93
C ASP A 518 -2.09 17.29 -19.82
N GLU A 519 -2.19 16.37 -20.80
CA GLU A 519 -3.20 15.31 -20.84
C GLU A 519 -3.12 14.34 -19.65
N LEU A 520 -1.97 14.23 -18.97
CA LEU A 520 -1.79 13.34 -17.82
C LEU A 520 -2.59 13.78 -16.58
N PHE A 521 -2.92 15.06 -16.48
CA PHE A 521 -3.62 15.64 -15.33
C PHE A 521 -5.00 16.20 -15.69
N SER A 522 -5.29 16.37 -16.98
CA SER A 522 -6.60 16.84 -17.45
C SER A 522 -7.54 15.67 -17.74
N SER A 523 -8.48 15.41 -16.83
CA SER A 523 -9.65 14.58 -17.10
C SER A 523 -10.91 15.34 -16.72
N GLN A 524 -11.96 15.24 -17.54
CA GLN A 524 -13.28 15.75 -17.19
C GLN A 524 -13.96 14.75 -16.26
N GLN A 525 -14.52 15.25 -15.16
CA GLN A 525 -15.23 14.42 -14.18
C GLN A 525 -16.47 15.15 -13.68
N SER A 526 -17.51 14.38 -13.37
CA SER A 526 -18.77 14.89 -12.81
C SER A 526 -19.00 14.34 -11.40
N GLY A 527 -19.47 15.20 -10.50
CA GLY A 527 -19.82 14.82 -9.13
C GLY A 527 -19.54 15.91 -8.10
N VAL A 528 -19.51 15.50 -6.83
CA VAL A 528 -19.15 16.36 -5.70
C VAL A 528 -17.63 16.45 -5.62
N ILE A 529 -17.10 17.63 -5.90
CA ILE A 529 -15.68 17.96 -5.94
C ILE A 529 -15.27 18.56 -4.60
N VAL A 530 -14.13 18.11 -4.09
CA VAL A 530 -13.49 18.66 -2.89
C VAL A 530 -12.14 19.24 -3.29
N VAL A 531 -11.95 20.52 -2.98
CA VAL A 531 -10.75 21.28 -3.30
C VAL A 531 -10.12 21.84 -2.03
N SER A 532 -8.80 21.81 -1.95
CA SER A 532 -8.02 22.54 -0.94
C SER A 532 -6.63 22.85 -1.48
N GLU A 533 -6.36 24.15 -1.71
CA GLU A 533 -5.06 24.66 -2.19
C GLU A 533 -3.93 24.29 -1.22
N ASP A 534 -4.12 24.57 0.07
CA ASP A 534 -3.14 24.28 1.14
C ASP A 534 -2.73 22.79 1.20
N ARG A 535 -3.55 21.90 0.63
CA ARG A 535 -3.34 20.44 0.62
C ARG A 535 -3.03 19.87 -0.75
N GLU A 536 -3.01 20.72 -1.78
CA GLU A 536 -2.88 20.31 -3.19
C GLU A 536 -3.93 19.26 -3.59
N LEU A 537 -5.11 19.38 -2.99
CA LEU A 537 -6.21 18.44 -3.08
C LEU A 537 -7.19 18.93 -4.14
N TRP A 538 -7.44 18.09 -5.13
CA TRP A 538 -8.62 18.17 -5.98
C TRP A 538 -9.10 16.74 -6.23
N THR A 539 -10.35 16.43 -5.91
CA THR A 539 -10.87 15.08 -6.11
C THR A 539 -12.39 15.06 -6.15
N VAL A 540 -12.96 14.09 -6.87
CA VAL A 540 -14.39 13.77 -6.81
C VAL A 540 -14.64 12.86 -5.59
N ALA A 541 -15.28 13.42 -4.56
CA ALA A 541 -15.66 12.72 -3.35
C ALA A 541 -16.83 11.76 -3.58
N VAL A 542 -17.83 12.20 -4.36
CA VAL A 542 -19.01 11.43 -4.71
C VAL A 542 -19.21 11.57 -6.22
N ARG A 543 -19.23 10.46 -6.96
CA ARG A 543 -19.47 10.48 -8.41
C ARG A 543 -20.94 10.80 -8.70
N GLU A 544 -21.19 11.44 -9.84
CA GLU A 544 -22.55 11.74 -10.31
C GLU A 544 -23.46 10.50 -10.30
N GLU A 545 -22.99 9.36 -10.80
CA GLU A 545 -23.85 8.16 -10.91
C GLU A 545 -24.19 7.55 -9.54
N VAL A 546 -23.33 7.75 -8.55
CA VAL A 546 -23.61 7.34 -7.17
C VAL A 546 -24.68 8.25 -6.58
N LEU A 547 -24.52 9.57 -6.73
CA LEU A 547 -25.49 10.54 -6.23
C LEU A 547 -26.86 10.44 -6.94
N ALA A 548 -26.86 10.18 -8.24
CA ALA A 548 -28.09 9.94 -9.02
C ALA A 548 -28.82 8.65 -8.59
N HIS A 549 -28.09 7.69 -7.99
CA HIS A 549 -28.66 6.46 -7.48
C HIS A 549 -29.16 6.59 -6.03
N GLU A 550 -28.32 7.15 -5.15
CA GLU A 550 -28.58 7.22 -3.70
C GLU A 550 -29.40 8.45 -3.29
N GLY A 551 -29.36 9.52 -4.08
CA GLY A 551 -30.09 10.78 -3.82
C GLY A 551 -29.54 11.63 -2.69
N ASN A 552 -28.93 11.02 -1.68
CA ASN A 552 -28.24 11.70 -0.59
C ASN A 552 -26.88 11.03 -0.32
N GLU A 553 -25.85 11.83 -0.12
CA GLU A 553 -24.52 11.37 0.28
C GLU A 553 -23.89 12.31 1.30
N THR A 554 -22.80 11.87 1.93
CA THR A 554 -22.06 12.70 2.89
C THR A 554 -20.58 12.80 2.56
N VAL A 555 -20.03 14.01 2.70
CA VAL A 555 -18.61 14.29 2.52
C VAL A 555 -18.02 14.74 3.85
N HIS A 556 -16.97 14.06 4.30
CA HIS A 556 -16.28 14.39 5.55
C HIS A 556 -14.93 15.01 5.30
N VAL A 557 -14.79 16.28 5.68
CA VAL A 557 -13.52 17.03 5.59
C VAL A 557 -13.00 17.34 6.99
N GLY A 558 -11.72 17.66 7.11
CA GLY A 558 -11.14 17.90 8.43
C GLY A 558 -9.63 17.86 8.48
N GLY A 559 -9.11 17.79 9.70
CA GLY A 559 -7.68 17.70 9.96
C GLY A 559 -7.42 17.12 11.34
N PHE A 560 -6.22 17.35 11.87
CA PHE A 560 -5.92 16.93 13.24
C PHE A 560 -6.85 17.62 14.24
N GLY A 561 -7.71 16.83 14.89
CA GLY A 561 -8.55 17.28 16.01
C GLY A 561 -9.89 17.92 15.63
N TRP A 562 -10.21 18.06 14.34
CA TRP A 562 -11.49 18.62 13.88
C TRP A 562 -12.03 17.86 12.66
N ARG A 563 -13.35 17.89 12.48
CA ARG A 563 -14.09 17.23 11.40
C ARG A 563 -15.35 18.03 11.14
N GLU A 564 -15.65 18.26 9.88
CA GLU A 564 -16.95 18.74 9.41
C GLU A 564 -17.60 17.68 8.51
N THR A 565 -18.93 17.69 8.49
CA THR A 565 -19.73 16.81 7.63
C THR A 565 -20.60 17.70 6.76
N ILE A 566 -20.43 17.58 5.45
CA ILE A 566 -21.29 18.20 4.45
C ILE A 566 -22.26 17.13 3.96
N THR A 567 -23.56 17.42 4.04
CA THR A 567 -24.60 16.59 3.43
C THR A 567 -24.82 17.06 1.99
N VAL A 568 -24.99 16.12 1.08
CA VAL A 568 -25.23 16.36 -0.35
C VAL A 568 -26.58 15.77 -0.69
N ASP A 569 -27.50 16.60 -1.19
CA ASP A 569 -28.85 16.18 -1.56
C ASP A 569 -29.10 16.48 -3.03
N ARG A 570 -29.51 15.44 -3.78
CA ARG A 570 -29.96 15.55 -5.16
C ARG A 570 -31.47 15.43 -5.23
N HIS A 571 -32.10 16.37 -5.93
CA HIS A 571 -33.53 16.38 -6.15
C HIS A 571 -33.82 16.69 -7.62
N GLY A 572 -34.59 15.82 -8.29
CA GLY A 572 -34.85 15.97 -9.71
C GLY A 572 -36.17 15.41 -10.19
N TRP A 573 -36.45 15.68 -11.45
CA TRP A 573 -37.59 15.18 -12.19
C TRP A 573 -37.12 14.56 -13.50
N ASN A 574 -37.38 13.26 -13.67
CA ASN A 574 -37.22 12.52 -14.91
C ASN A 574 -38.25 13.04 -15.92
N VAL A 575 -37.81 13.83 -16.90
CA VAL A 575 -38.70 14.46 -17.90
C VAL A 575 -39.08 13.45 -18.98
N VAL A 576 -40.35 13.42 -19.38
CA VAL A 576 -40.88 12.41 -20.30
C VAL A 576 -40.20 12.51 -21.66
N GLY A 577 -39.41 11.49 -21.98
CA GLY A 577 -38.72 11.33 -23.26
C GLY A 577 -37.42 12.14 -23.39
N ASN A 578 -36.93 12.76 -22.32
CA ASN A 578 -35.73 13.58 -22.34
C ASN A 578 -34.91 13.42 -21.04
N ASP A 579 -33.83 14.18 -20.91
CA ASP A 579 -32.93 14.13 -19.76
C ASP A 579 -33.60 14.60 -18.46
N THR A 580 -33.02 14.21 -17.33
CA THR A 580 -33.51 14.62 -16.01
C THR A 580 -33.15 16.07 -15.71
N ALA A 581 -34.13 16.84 -15.26
CA ALA A 581 -33.91 18.18 -14.72
C ALA A 581 -33.78 18.11 -13.19
N TYR A 582 -32.64 18.52 -12.64
CA TYR A 582 -32.34 18.33 -11.21
C TYR A 582 -31.50 19.45 -10.61
N VAL A 583 -31.49 19.50 -9.27
CA VAL A 583 -30.64 20.37 -8.46
C VAL A 583 -29.83 19.54 -7.46
N VAL A 584 -28.68 20.06 -7.07
CA VAL A 584 -27.85 19.51 -5.99
C VAL A 584 -27.63 20.59 -4.94
N ASP A 585 -28.04 20.28 -3.72
CA ASP A 585 -27.92 21.14 -2.55
C ASP A 585 -26.84 20.57 -1.60
N LEU A 586 -26.05 21.46 -1.02
CA LEU A 586 -25.03 21.14 -0.02
C LEU A 586 -25.42 21.77 1.31
N GLU A 587 -25.40 20.99 2.39
CA GLU A 587 -25.72 21.47 3.73
C GLU A 587 -24.52 21.35 4.68
N LEU A 588 -24.21 22.45 5.38
CA LEU A 588 -23.21 22.52 6.44
C LEU A 588 -23.76 23.36 7.59
N ASP A 589 -23.68 22.87 8.82
CA ASP A 589 -24.17 23.56 10.03
C ASP A 589 -25.63 24.04 9.98
N GLY A 590 -26.47 23.35 9.19
CA GLY A 590 -27.88 23.69 8.98
C GLY A 590 -28.12 24.81 7.96
N GLU A 591 -27.08 25.29 7.29
CA GLU A 591 -27.17 26.21 6.15
C GLU A 591 -27.10 25.42 4.84
N THR A 592 -28.15 25.53 4.02
CA THR A 592 -28.24 24.88 2.70
C THR A 592 -27.81 25.85 1.60
N THR A 593 -26.92 25.39 0.72
CA THR A 593 -26.46 26.12 -0.47
C THR A 593 -26.82 25.34 -1.73
N ARG A 594 -27.51 25.97 -2.68
CA ARG A 594 -27.71 25.39 -4.01
C ARG A 594 -26.39 25.37 -4.76
N SER A 595 -25.78 24.20 -4.85
CA SER A 595 -24.48 24.04 -5.49
C SER A 595 -24.60 23.92 -6.99
N PHE A 596 -25.66 23.26 -7.48
CA PHE A 596 -25.84 23.02 -8.90
C PHE A 596 -27.31 22.98 -9.29
N ALA A 597 -27.59 23.40 -10.52
CA ALA A 597 -28.86 23.28 -11.20
C ALA A 597 -28.55 22.84 -12.64
N SER A 598 -29.12 21.72 -13.07
CA SER A 598 -28.89 21.18 -14.41
C SER A 598 -29.49 22.09 -15.48
N GLU A 599 -29.15 21.83 -16.74
CA GLU A 599 -29.83 22.48 -17.86
C GLU A 599 -31.34 22.17 -17.86
N PRO A 600 -32.21 23.11 -18.31
CA PRO A 600 -33.63 22.84 -18.47
C PRO A 600 -33.91 21.69 -19.43
N SER A 601 -34.92 20.87 -19.10
CA SER A 601 -35.30 19.73 -19.93
C SER A 601 -36.75 19.83 -20.40
N THR A 602 -36.94 19.82 -21.73
CA THR A 602 -38.25 19.92 -22.38
C THR A 602 -38.82 18.54 -22.64
N ALA A 603 -40.05 18.30 -22.19
CA ALA A 603 -40.72 17.04 -22.44
C ALA A 603 -41.05 16.86 -23.94
N ASN A 604 -40.96 15.63 -24.43
CA ASN A 604 -41.29 15.32 -25.84
C ASN A 604 -42.80 15.42 -26.14
N VAL A 605 -43.62 15.62 -25.12
CA VAL A 605 -45.05 15.83 -25.25
C VAL A 605 -45.36 17.33 -25.40
N ARG A 606 -46.35 17.64 -26.24
CA ARG A 606 -46.90 18.98 -26.40
C ARG A 606 -48.39 18.96 -26.08
N LEU A 607 -48.89 20.06 -25.53
CA LEU A 607 -50.30 20.21 -25.17
C LEU A 607 -50.84 21.54 -25.71
N ASP A 608 -51.90 21.49 -26.53
CA ASP A 608 -52.41 22.64 -27.30
C ASP A 608 -51.32 23.45 -28.02
N GLY A 609 -50.29 22.77 -28.56
CA GLY A 609 -49.16 23.42 -29.23
C GLY A 609 -48.15 24.10 -28.30
N HIS A 610 -48.32 23.99 -26.98
CA HIS A 610 -47.33 24.45 -26.00
C HIS A 610 -46.24 23.40 -25.77
N GLU A 611 -45.02 23.86 -25.55
CA GLU A 611 -43.90 23.06 -25.07
C GLU A 611 -43.81 23.21 -23.54
N LEU A 612 -43.47 22.11 -22.87
CA LEU A 612 -43.50 21.98 -21.41
C LEU A 612 -42.08 21.66 -20.95
N THR A 613 -41.44 22.63 -20.29
CA THR A 613 -40.03 22.55 -19.89
C THR A 613 -39.92 22.58 -18.38
N VAL A 614 -39.21 21.61 -17.81
CA VAL A 614 -38.83 21.64 -16.39
C VAL A 614 -37.54 22.45 -16.27
N VAL A 615 -37.57 23.50 -15.46
CA VAL A 615 -36.45 24.44 -15.29
C VAL A 615 -35.93 24.33 -13.85
N PRO A 616 -34.71 23.80 -13.65
CA PRO A 616 -34.03 23.86 -12.37
C PRO A 616 -33.61 25.29 -12.02
N GLY A 617 -33.86 25.74 -10.78
CA GLY A 617 -33.57 27.09 -10.29
C GLY A 617 -33.41 27.12 -8.78
N GLU A 618 -33.83 28.18 -8.07
CA GLU A 618 -34.00 28.20 -6.59
C GLU A 618 -35.16 27.30 -6.12
N GLU A 619 -36.12 27.07 -7.00
CA GLU A 619 -37.10 25.99 -6.93
C GLU A 619 -37.17 25.38 -8.34
N ILE A 620 -37.55 24.11 -8.46
CA ILE A 620 -37.77 23.51 -9.78
C ILE A 620 -39.15 23.98 -10.30
N SER A 621 -39.17 24.65 -11.44
CA SER A 621 -40.35 25.23 -12.05
C SER A 621 -40.76 24.53 -13.35
N MET A 622 -41.98 24.78 -13.78
CA MET A 622 -42.53 24.42 -15.08
C MET A 622 -42.67 25.69 -15.93
N GLN A 623 -41.90 25.76 -17.00
CA GLN A 623 -41.99 26.81 -18.01
C GLN A 623 -42.81 26.32 -19.20
N VAL A 624 -43.79 27.13 -19.62
CA VAL A 624 -44.66 26.87 -20.75
C VAL A 624 -44.34 27.87 -21.85
N THR A 625 -44.00 27.39 -23.04
CA THR A 625 -43.71 28.21 -24.21
C THR A 625 -44.63 27.85 -25.38
N ARG A 626 -44.92 28.81 -26.26
CA ARG A 626 -45.69 28.61 -27.50
C ARG A 626 -45.06 29.42 -28.61
N ASP A 627 -44.82 28.80 -29.76
CA ASP A 627 -44.21 29.46 -30.93
C ASP A 627 -42.89 30.20 -30.63
N GLY A 628 -42.13 29.74 -29.63
CA GLY A 628 -40.86 30.34 -29.18
C GLY A 628 -41.00 31.47 -28.16
N GLU A 629 -42.21 31.84 -27.74
CA GLU A 629 -42.45 32.85 -26.68
C GLU A 629 -42.88 32.19 -25.37
N THR A 630 -42.36 32.68 -24.24
CA THR A 630 -42.74 32.20 -22.91
C THR A 630 -44.13 32.70 -22.52
N VAL A 631 -45.06 31.76 -22.31
CA VAL A 631 -46.42 32.03 -21.84
C VAL A 631 -46.43 32.27 -20.34
N GLY A 632 -45.64 31.50 -19.59
CA GLY A 632 -45.45 31.68 -18.16
C GLY A 632 -44.55 30.61 -17.56
N GLU A 633 -44.17 30.83 -16.31
CA GLU A 633 -43.35 29.92 -15.52
C GLU A 633 -43.87 29.91 -14.08
N VAL A 634 -44.00 28.73 -13.49
CA VAL A 634 -44.46 28.55 -12.11
C VAL A 634 -43.70 27.43 -11.42
N ALA A 635 -43.49 27.54 -10.11
CA ALA A 635 -42.96 26.43 -9.32
C ALA A 635 -43.83 25.16 -9.50
N ILE A 636 -43.19 23.99 -9.59
CA ILE A 636 -43.93 22.73 -9.62
C ILE A 636 -44.67 22.59 -8.29
N PRO A 637 -46.01 22.46 -8.29
CA PRO A 637 -46.79 22.48 -7.06
C PRO A 637 -46.51 21.24 -6.19
N PRO A 638 -46.67 21.34 -4.86
CA PRO A 638 -46.64 20.19 -3.97
C PRO A 638 -47.62 19.09 -4.37
N VAL A 639 -47.41 17.88 -3.86
CA VAL A 639 -48.29 16.73 -4.12
C VAL A 639 -49.71 17.02 -3.66
N GLY A 640 -50.68 16.89 -4.57
CA GLY A 640 -52.10 17.16 -4.33
C GLY A 640 -52.54 18.58 -4.67
N GLU A 641 -51.61 19.48 -5.02
CA GLU A 641 -51.88 20.86 -5.40
C GLU A 641 -51.81 21.06 -6.93
N ARG A 642 -52.32 22.20 -7.38
CA ARG A 642 -52.34 22.60 -8.80
C ARG A 642 -52.21 24.11 -8.94
N VAL A 643 -51.63 24.56 -10.04
CA VAL A 643 -51.37 25.97 -10.34
C VAL A 643 -51.57 26.23 -11.84
N SER A 644 -52.10 27.40 -12.19
CA SER A 644 -52.36 27.76 -13.60
C SER A 644 -51.17 28.50 -14.22
N VAL A 645 -50.89 28.20 -15.49
CA VAL A 645 -49.86 28.86 -16.32
C VAL A 645 -50.46 29.16 -17.69
N GLY A 646 -50.86 30.42 -17.91
CA GLY A 646 -51.61 30.79 -19.11
C GLY A 646 -52.91 29.98 -19.22
N PRO A 647 -53.15 29.25 -20.33
CA PRO A 647 -54.33 28.41 -20.50
C PRO A 647 -54.22 27.01 -19.86
N LEU A 648 -53.04 26.64 -19.36
CA LEU A 648 -52.77 25.28 -18.86
C LEU A 648 -52.81 25.24 -17.32
N GLU A 649 -53.08 24.05 -16.78
CA GLU A 649 -53.02 23.77 -15.35
C GLU A 649 -51.98 22.70 -15.06
N VAL A 650 -50.98 23.03 -14.22
CA VAL A 650 -49.92 22.12 -13.76
C VAL A 650 -50.36 21.54 -12.42
N ARG A 651 -50.28 20.22 -12.25
CA ARG A 651 -50.62 19.53 -11.00
C ARG A 651 -49.61 18.42 -10.70
N THR A 652 -49.40 18.14 -9.42
CA THR A 652 -48.51 17.05 -8.96
C THR A 652 -49.32 16.00 -8.22
N GLU A 653 -49.22 14.73 -8.62
CA GLU A 653 -49.98 13.63 -8.03
C GLU A 653 -49.06 12.49 -7.56
N ALA A 654 -49.47 11.75 -6.53
CA ALA A 654 -48.78 10.53 -6.09
C ALA A 654 -49.64 9.29 -6.40
N VAL A 655 -49.13 8.39 -7.23
CA VAL A 655 -49.82 7.16 -7.66
C VAL A 655 -48.89 5.97 -7.47
N ASP A 656 -49.32 4.97 -6.69
CA ASP A 656 -48.55 3.75 -6.40
C ASP A 656 -47.13 3.99 -5.84
N GLY A 657 -46.92 5.13 -5.16
CA GLY A 657 -45.61 5.55 -4.63
C GLY A 657 -44.82 6.47 -5.55
N ASP A 658 -45.31 6.70 -6.77
CA ASP A 658 -44.67 7.51 -7.80
C ASP A 658 -45.24 8.92 -7.76
N VAL A 659 -44.38 9.94 -7.69
CA VAL A 659 -44.83 11.34 -7.77
C VAL A 659 -44.66 11.83 -9.21
N ARG A 660 -45.73 12.33 -9.83
CA ARG A 660 -45.77 12.73 -11.25
C ARG A 660 -46.30 14.14 -11.42
N VAL A 661 -45.73 14.88 -12.38
CA VAL A 661 -46.26 16.16 -12.84
C VAL A 661 -47.12 15.93 -14.06
N LEU A 662 -48.36 16.40 -13.97
CA LEU A 662 -49.34 16.35 -15.04
C LEU A 662 -49.70 17.78 -15.45
N VAL A 663 -49.92 17.97 -16.74
CA VAL A 663 -50.39 19.25 -17.30
C VAL A 663 -51.64 19.00 -18.11
N ASP A 664 -52.64 19.87 -17.96
CA ASP A 664 -53.97 19.74 -18.54
C ASP A 664 -54.45 21.05 -19.17
N ASP A 665 -55.22 20.96 -20.26
CA ASP A 665 -55.80 22.10 -21.00
C ASP A 665 -57.34 22.19 -20.85
N GLY A 666 -57.94 21.35 -20.00
CA GLY A 666 -59.37 21.18 -19.78
C GLY A 666 -59.99 19.98 -20.50
N ASP A 667 -59.38 19.53 -21.61
CA ASP A 667 -59.87 18.41 -22.42
C ASP A 667 -58.86 17.24 -22.48
N THR A 668 -57.57 17.56 -22.42
CA THR A 668 -56.45 16.62 -22.57
C THR A 668 -55.47 16.76 -21.43
N GLN A 669 -55.00 15.61 -20.94
CA GLN A 669 -53.99 15.52 -19.90
C GLN A 669 -52.75 14.80 -20.41
N VAL A 670 -51.58 15.34 -20.08
CA VAL A 670 -50.29 14.68 -20.35
C VAL A 670 -49.43 14.62 -19.09
N GLN A 671 -48.69 13.52 -18.95
CA GLN A 671 -47.60 13.44 -17.97
C GLN A 671 -46.36 14.11 -18.56
N VAL A 672 -45.77 15.02 -17.80
CA VAL A 672 -44.59 15.80 -18.24
C VAL A 672 -43.33 15.28 -17.58
N ALA A 673 -43.39 14.92 -16.31
CA ALA A 673 -42.26 14.41 -15.58
C ALA A 673 -42.66 13.48 -14.43
N GLU A 674 -41.72 12.70 -13.96
CA GLU A 674 -41.82 11.87 -12.76
C GLU A 674 -40.66 12.19 -11.82
N ARG A 675 -40.92 12.27 -10.51
CA ARG A 675 -39.87 12.59 -9.53
C ARG A 675 -38.79 11.52 -9.58
N GLU A 676 -37.53 11.93 -9.50
CA GLU A 676 -36.42 10.98 -9.34
C GLU A 676 -36.69 10.07 -8.13
N ARG A 677 -36.29 8.80 -8.30
CA ARG A 677 -36.34 7.82 -7.23
C ARG A 677 -34.93 7.36 -6.95
N PHE A 678 -34.66 7.21 -5.66
CA PHE A 678 -33.37 6.83 -5.15
C PHE A 678 -33.48 5.49 -4.41
N SER A 679 -32.36 4.79 -4.24
CA SER A 679 -32.29 3.63 -3.33
C SER A 679 -32.68 4.06 -1.93
N SER A 680 -33.49 3.23 -1.27
CA SER A 680 -33.98 3.42 0.10
C SER A 680 -33.33 2.47 1.08
#